data_AF-A0A2U1RHL9-F1
#
_entry.id   AF-A0A2U1RHL9-F1
#
_cell.length_a   1.000
_cell.length_b   1.000
_cell.length_c   1.000
_cell.angle_alpha   90.00
_cell.angle_beta   90.00
_cell.angle_gamma   90.00
#
_symmetry.space_group_name_H-M   'P 1'
#
loop_
_entity.id
_entity.type
_entity.pdbx_description
1 polymer ?
#
loop_
_entity_poly.entity_id
_entity_poly.type
_entity_poly.pdbx_seq_one_letter_code
_entity_poly.pdbx_strand_id
1 'polypeptide(L)'
;MREYSESLQALLPPQARQYRTLRIVFIKPSQYDDDGYVIRFWKGVLPSNTLSVLRGLTEDVERRGVLGDIAIRLDTFDEVAQKVPVRQIMRWSRQSDTKLVVCLVGVQTPQFPRALDFGKQFRAHGIDVIVGGFHTSGTVNMLGDQDPDIQELYRQSIVVVAGEVEGHWGEILTDVLNGQLKPLYSFADDLKNLVDIADAPLPVTSPKTMKHFARPNFGTVETSRGCPFSCSFCTIINVQGRMMRERSPEAIAELIRRNYRERGINFYFLTDDNFARKKLWRETFEAIITLRGEGINITFMMQVDLARKPKDFVRLAAEAGCSQVFVGLESVNPENLKSQGKGQNKVEEYVNAIHEWHEAGVVVHAAYIIGLPFDTKEQVGRDIQYLTEVIQPDQASFFMLTPLPGSEDHREMRARGEWMDPDLNKRDSFHATTTHPHMTAEEWTAAYQGAWRAFYSKENMVNILARWRHNPWMYWNLINVYLWYKNAALIEKQHPMVAGFFRLKDRLARRPGYAIDPIPVHLWKRTKEVCRLFVAWARFIKEMEEIWLQTRPRSEREIRFFDEAQRIQGEIWQTLRIPEWQKAYSDAKTALPAKVRALLDPFEELPSKMLLSRHDLNTFLERWGDLQSKIQALHRSWMWGEGPAKKWLEHLYALHRDTWQGIKVREWQEVYSEIQGQPPSRLDRLYARYDALSNRIVCSRQDLRRFWGRTREHLSGLRFWQIQFSGLAVTCFKELLLTTAFARSLFASIRRKSARMPQP
;
A
#
# COMPACT_ATOMS: atom_id res chain seq x y z
N MET A 1 -18.75 -43.98 -5.79
CA MET A 1 -18.79 -42.89 -6.80
C MET A 1 -20.03 -42.93 -7.70
N ARG A 2 -20.58 -44.10 -8.12
CA ARG A 2 -21.90 -44.18 -8.80
C ARG A 2 -23.08 -44.12 -7.82
N GLU A 3 -22.99 -44.79 -6.66
CA GLU A 3 -24.07 -44.84 -5.67
C GLU A 3 -24.41 -43.49 -5.01
N TYR A 4 -23.47 -42.54 -4.97
CA TYR A 4 -23.71 -41.17 -4.44
C TYR A 4 -24.35 -40.23 -5.49
N SER A 5 -24.24 -40.58 -6.78
CA SER A 5 -24.78 -39.82 -7.91
C SER A 5 -26.25 -40.18 -8.19
N GLU A 6 -26.61 -41.45 -7.98
CA GLU A 6 -27.98 -41.93 -8.19
C GLU A 6 -28.94 -41.47 -7.07
N SER A 7 -28.43 -41.30 -5.83
CA SER A 7 -29.26 -40.83 -4.71
C SER A 7 -29.69 -39.35 -4.81
N LEU A 8 -28.94 -38.51 -5.52
CA LEU A 8 -29.26 -37.08 -5.72
C LEU A 8 -30.11 -36.81 -6.97
N GLN A 9 -30.00 -37.63 -8.03
CA GLN A 9 -30.89 -37.51 -9.20
C GLN A 9 -32.36 -37.84 -8.89
N ALA A 10 -32.62 -38.60 -7.82
CA ALA A 10 -33.96 -38.91 -7.33
C ALA A 10 -34.61 -37.80 -6.46
N LEU A 11 -33.90 -36.67 -6.22
CA LEU A 11 -34.26 -35.69 -5.18
C LEU A 11 -34.86 -34.37 -5.67
N LEU A 12 -35.08 -34.13 -6.97
CA LEU A 12 -35.80 -32.93 -7.40
C LEU A 12 -37.32 -33.13 -7.20
N PRO A 13 -37.93 -32.58 -6.13
CA PRO A 13 -39.34 -32.76 -5.86
C PRO A 13 -40.18 -31.99 -6.90
N PRO A 14 -41.49 -32.28 -7.03
CA PRO A 14 -42.35 -31.64 -8.04
C PRO A 14 -42.33 -30.11 -8.05
N GLN A 15 -42.06 -29.46 -6.91
CA GLN A 15 -42.04 -27.99 -6.76
C GLN A 15 -40.83 -27.31 -7.43
N ALA A 16 -39.67 -27.98 -7.54
CA ALA A 16 -38.50 -27.42 -8.23
C ALA A 16 -38.69 -27.37 -9.76
N ARG A 17 -39.58 -28.22 -10.31
CA ARG A 17 -39.86 -28.32 -11.76
C ARG A 17 -40.52 -27.07 -12.36
N GLN A 18 -40.99 -26.13 -11.54
CA GLN A 18 -41.56 -24.87 -12.04
C GLN A 18 -40.48 -23.92 -12.59
N TYR A 19 -39.24 -24.05 -12.10
CA TYR A 19 -38.14 -23.20 -12.53
C TYR A 19 -37.35 -23.88 -13.64
N ARG A 20 -36.93 -23.10 -14.64
CA ARG A 20 -35.99 -23.52 -15.69
C ARG A 20 -34.60 -22.93 -15.48
N THR A 21 -34.49 -21.91 -14.63
CA THR A 21 -33.24 -21.20 -14.39
C THR A 21 -33.08 -20.89 -12.91
N LEU A 22 -31.88 -21.16 -12.38
CA LEU A 22 -31.43 -20.66 -11.08
C LEU A 22 -30.46 -19.51 -11.32
N ARG A 23 -30.84 -18.31 -10.89
CA ARG A 23 -29.96 -17.14 -10.92
C ARG A 23 -29.35 -16.89 -9.56
N ILE A 24 -28.04 -16.91 -9.50
CA ILE A 24 -27.25 -16.70 -8.29
C ILE A 24 -26.53 -15.35 -8.42
N VAL A 25 -26.72 -14.49 -7.43
CA VAL A 25 -26.06 -13.19 -7.37
C VAL A 25 -25.14 -13.15 -6.15
N PHE A 26 -23.83 -13.24 -6.38
CA PHE A 26 -22.84 -13.05 -5.32
C PHE A 26 -22.48 -11.57 -5.19
N ILE A 27 -22.59 -11.05 -3.98
CA ILE A 27 -22.22 -9.68 -3.64
C ILE A 27 -21.22 -9.75 -2.49
N LYS A 28 -19.98 -9.29 -2.70
CA LYS A 28 -19.09 -8.91 -1.61
C LYS A 28 -19.45 -7.48 -1.21
N PRO A 29 -20.09 -7.25 -0.04
CA PRO A 29 -20.47 -5.92 0.38
C PRO A 29 -19.25 -5.06 0.69
N SER A 30 -19.43 -3.75 0.56
CA SER A 30 -18.47 -2.79 1.08
C SER A 30 -18.80 -2.43 2.53
N GLN A 31 -18.19 -1.37 3.06
CA GLN A 31 -18.57 -0.75 4.33
C GLN A 31 -18.98 0.71 4.11
N TYR A 32 -19.37 1.42 5.17
CA TYR A 32 -19.63 2.86 5.11
C TYR A 32 -18.40 3.65 5.59
N ASP A 33 -18.21 4.86 5.06
CA ASP A 33 -17.31 5.84 5.67
C ASP A 33 -18.00 6.61 6.81
N ASP A 34 -17.26 7.46 7.51
CA ASP A 34 -17.76 8.22 8.68
C ASP A 34 -18.93 9.15 8.35
N ASP A 35 -19.01 9.62 7.10
CA ASP A 35 -20.12 10.42 6.56
C ASP A 35 -21.32 9.55 6.14
N GLY A 36 -21.24 8.23 6.31
CA GLY A 36 -22.26 7.26 5.95
C GLY A 36 -22.37 6.98 4.45
N TYR A 37 -21.38 7.31 3.63
CA TYR A 37 -21.35 6.90 2.22
C TYR A 37 -20.76 5.51 2.07
N VAL A 38 -21.31 4.72 1.14
CA VAL A 38 -20.74 3.41 0.79
C VAL A 38 -19.32 3.57 0.24
N ILE A 39 -18.40 2.74 0.74
CA ILE A 39 -17.01 2.68 0.27
C ILE A 39 -16.93 2.13 -1.15
N ARG A 40 -16.59 2.99 -2.12
CA ARG A 40 -16.45 2.58 -3.52
C ARG A 40 -15.39 3.38 -4.26
N PHE A 41 -14.66 2.73 -5.14
CA PHE A 41 -13.60 3.32 -5.94
C PHE A 41 -13.83 3.09 -7.43
N TRP A 42 -13.22 3.93 -8.26
CA TRP A 42 -13.23 3.71 -9.72
C TRP A 42 -12.45 2.45 -10.09
N LYS A 43 -11.35 2.18 -9.37
CA LYS A 43 -10.59 0.94 -9.48
C LYS A 43 -10.25 0.37 -8.11
N GLY A 44 -10.63 -0.88 -7.87
CA GLY A 44 -10.14 -1.67 -6.73
C GLY A 44 -8.68 -2.11 -6.93
N VAL A 45 -8.03 -2.58 -5.86
CA VAL A 45 -6.65 -3.09 -5.93
C VAL A 45 -6.56 -4.59 -5.60
N LEU A 46 -7.29 -5.05 -4.59
CA LEU A 46 -7.27 -6.43 -4.13
C LEU A 46 -8.58 -7.15 -4.48
N PRO A 47 -8.58 -8.12 -5.41
CA PRO A 47 -9.78 -8.89 -5.74
C PRO A 47 -10.17 -9.87 -4.62
N SER A 48 -11.45 -10.21 -4.54
CA SER A 48 -11.99 -11.13 -3.53
C SER A 48 -11.74 -12.60 -3.88
N ASN A 49 -11.02 -13.31 -3.02
CA ASN A 49 -10.85 -14.75 -3.12
C ASN A 49 -12.19 -15.51 -2.96
N THR A 50 -13.04 -15.10 -2.02
CA THR A 50 -14.35 -15.73 -1.78
C THR A 50 -15.24 -15.72 -3.02
N LEU A 51 -15.27 -14.61 -3.77
CA LEU A 51 -16.02 -14.56 -5.04
C LEU A 51 -15.48 -15.57 -6.06
N SER A 52 -14.15 -15.76 -6.12
CA SER A 52 -13.52 -16.73 -7.00
C SER A 52 -13.75 -18.18 -6.58
N VAL A 53 -13.67 -18.47 -5.27
CA VAL A 53 -13.97 -19.80 -4.71
C VAL A 53 -15.42 -20.19 -5.01
N LEU A 54 -16.40 -19.35 -4.64
CA LEU A 54 -17.82 -19.63 -4.85
C LEU A 54 -18.20 -19.75 -6.32
N ARG A 55 -17.52 -19.01 -7.20
CA ARG A 55 -17.66 -19.22 -8.65
C ARG A 55 -17.18 -20.61 -9.04
N GLY A 56 -16.00 -21.03 -8.60
CA GLY A 56 -15.45 -22.36 -8.89
C GLY A 56 -16.36 -23.49 -8.37
N LEU A 57 -16.91 -23.34 -7.16
CA LEU A 57 -17.89 -24.26 -6.58
C LEU A 57 -19.20 -24.30 -7.39
N THR A 58 -19.67 -23.16 -7.89
CA THR A 58 -20.89 -23.08 -8.70
C THR A 58 -20.71 -23.73 -10.08
N GLU A 59 -19.57 -23.49 -10.73
CA GLU A 59 -19.22 -24.14 -12.01
C GLU A 59 -19.01 -25.66 -11.83
N ASP A 60 -18.54 -26.11 -10.67
CA ASP A 60 -18.47 -27.53 -10.35
C ASP A 60 -19.86 -28.16 -10.12
N VAL A 61 -20.77 -27.48 -9.40
CA VAL A 61 -22.17 -27.92 -9.23
C VAL A 61 -22.86 -28.08 -10.59
N GLU A 62 -22.66 -27.11 -11.50
CA GLU A 62 -23.17 -27.17 -12.88
C GLU A 62 -22.58 -28.37 -13.64
N ARG A 63 -21.25 -28.53 -13.62
CA ARG A 63 -20.55 -29.62 -14.32
C ARG A 63 -20.99 -31.00 -13.84
N ARG A 64 -21.22 -31.17 -12.53
CA ARG A 64 -21.67 -32.44 -11.94
C ARG A 64 -23.17 -32.71 -12.16
N GLY A 65 -23.92 -31.75 -12.70
CA GLY A 65 -25.36 -31.90 -12.94
C GLY A 65 -26.18 -32.08 -11.66
N VAL A 66 -25.71 -31.54 -10.52
CA VAL A 66 -26.35 -31.73 -9.21
C VAL A 66 -27.80 -31.22 -9.21
N LEU A 67 -28.08 -30.17 -9.99
CA LEU A 67 -29.41 -29.55 -10.10
C LEU A 67 -30.21 -30.04 -11.32
N GLY A 68 -29.80 -31.14 -11.97
CA GLY A 68 -30.44 -31.66 -13.18
C GLY A 68 -30.39 -30.67 -14.34
N ASP A 69 -31.51 -30.48 -15.05
CA ASP A 69 -31.63 -29.64 -16.25
C ASP A 69 -31.78 -28.13 -15.96
N ILE A 70 -31.64 -27.70 -14.71
CA ILE A 70 -31.78 -26.30 -14.32
C ILE A 70 -30.57 -25.49 -14.80
N ALA A 71 -30.81 -24.50 -15.67
CA ALA A 71 -29.74 -23.62 -16.15
C ALA A 71 -29.26 -22.68 -15.02
N ILE A 72 -27.95 -22.65 -14.75
CA ILE A 72 -27.38 -21.76 -13.73
C ILE A 72 -26.90 -20.45 -14.37
N ARG A 73 -27.36 -19.31 -13.84
CA ARG A 73 -26.90 -17.97 -14.23
C ARG A 73 -26.19 -17.30 -13.06
N LEU A 74 -24.90 -17.04 -13.20
CA LEU A 74 -24.08 -16.47 -12.14
C LEU A 74 -23.67 -15.01 -12.43
N ASP A 75 -24.03 -14.11 -11.52
CA ASP A 75 -23.60 -12.70 -11.52
C ASP A 75 -22.78 -12.41 -10.24
N THR A 76 -21.64 -11.72 -10.38
CA THR A 76 -20.72 -11.41 -9.26
C THR A 76 -20.47 -9.91 -9.14
N PHE A 77 -20.59 -9.37 -7.93
CA PHE A 77 -20.36 -7.97 -7.61
C PHE A 77 -19.41 -7.82 -6.41
N ASP A 78 -18.39 -6.98 -6.56
CA ASP A 78 -17.49 -6.53 -5.50
C ASP A 78 -17.73 -5.03 -5.27
N GLU A 79 -18.51 -4.68 -4.24
CA GLU A 79 -19.05 -3.33 -4.09
C GLU A 79 -17.96 -2.25 -3.92
N VAL A 80 -16.76 -2.65 -3.46
CA VAL A 80 -15.60 -1.75 -3.34
C VAL A 80 -15.16 -1.23 -4.71
N ALA A 81 -15.29 -2.03 -5.77
CA ALA A 81 -14.83 -1.71 -7.12
C ALA A 81 -15.96 -1.45 -8.12
N GLN A 82 -17.19 -1.88 -7.82
CA GLN A 82 -18.32 -1.73 -8.73
C GLN A 82 -19.63 -1.41 -8.00
N LYS A 83 -20.55 -0.73 -8.69
CA LYS A 83 -21.87 -0.44 -8.12
C LYS A 83 -22.77 -1.66 -8.24
N VAL A 84 -23.39 -2.08 -7.14
CA VAL A 84 -24.40 -3.14 -7.14
C VAL A 84 -25.71 -2.61 -7.76
N PRO A 85 -26.23 -3.23 -8.83
CA PRO A 85 -27.43 -2.75 -9.51
C PRO A 85 -28.70 -3.27 -8.82
N VAL A 86 -28.95 -2.84 -7.58
CA VAL A 86 -30.05 -3.33 -6.70
C VAL A 86 -31.40 -3.41 -7.41
N ARG A 87 -31.82 -2.32 -8.08
CA ARG A 87 -33.10 -2.27 -8.81
C ARG A 87 -33.17 -3.26 -9.98
N GLN A 88 -32.05 -3.57 -10.60
CA GLN A 88 -32.00 -4.54 -11.70
C GLN A 88 -32.10 -5.97 -11.15
N ILE A 89 -31.39 -6.25 -10.05
CA ILE A 89 -31.48 -7.54 -9.34
C ILE A 89 -32.94 -7.81 -8.92
N MET A 90 -33.62 -6.82 -8.36
CA MET A 90 -35.06 -6.91 -8.01
C MET A 90 -35.99 -7.09 -9.22
N ARG A 91 -35.57 -6.73 -10.43
CA ARG A 91 -36.35 -7.00 -11.65
C ARG A 91 -36.16 -8.43 -12.13
N TRP A 92 -34.99 -9.03 -11.89
CA TRP A 92 -34.72 -10.42 -12.27
C TRP A 92 -35.57 -11.44 -11.50
N SER A 93 -36.00 -11.13 -10.27
CA SER A 93 -36.90 -12.00 -9.50
C SER A 93 -38.34 -12.07 -10.02
N ARG A 94 -38.71 -11.22 -10.99
CA ARG A 94 -40.08 -11.18 -11.54
C ARG A 94 -40.33 -12.22 -12.64
N GLN A 95 -39.29 -12.92 -13.08
CA GLN A 95 -39.38 -13.95 -14.12
C GLN A 95 -39.94 -15.24 -13.49
N SER A 96 -41.13 -15.68 -13.91
CA SER A 96 -41.84 -16.79 -13.29
C SER A 96 -41.12 -18.14 -13.41
N ASP A 97 -40.26 -18.29 -14.41
CA ASP A 97 -39.45 -19.49 -14.65
C ASP A 97 -38.05 -19.43 -14.02
N THR A 98 -37.73 -18.37 -13.28
CA THR A 98 -36.40 -18.13 -12.71
C THR A 98 -36.45 -18.00 -11.20
N LYS A 99 -35.76 -18.89 -10.48
CA LYS A 99 -35.50 -18.73 -9.05
C LYS A 99 -34.28 -17.83 -8.87
N LEU A 100 -34.41 -16.75 -8.09
CA LEU A 100 -33.30 -15.84 -7.76
C LEU A 100 -32.89 -16.01 -6.30
N VAL A 101 -31.59 -16.13 -6.06
CA VAL A 101 -30.98 -16.05 -4.73
C VAL A 101 -29.84 -15.03 -4.73
N VAL A 102 -29.79 -14.20 -3.69
CA VAL A 102 -28.71 -13.25 -3.44
C VAL A 102 -27.85 -13.79 -2.30
N CYS A 103 -26.55 -13.95 -2.53
CA CYS A 103 -25.62 -14.32 -1.47
C CYS A 103 -24.66 -13.15 -1.18
N LEU A 104 -24.67 -12.70 0.07
CA LEU A 104 -23.76 -11.72 0.65
C LEU A 104 -22.55 -12.46 1.19
N VAL A 105 -21.42 -12.38 0.50
CA VAL A 105 -20.32 -13.33 0.66
C VAL A 105 -19.03 -12.66 1.11
N GLY A 106 -18.22 -13.39 1.88
CA GLY A 106 -16.96 -12.89 2.41
C GLY A 106 -17.15 -11.70 3.35
N VAL A 107 -18.30 -11.64 4.04
CA VAL A 107 -18.66 -10.52 4.93
C VAL A 107 -17.74 -10.52 6.14
N GLN A 108 -16.95 -9.47 6.25
CA GLN A 108 -16.16 -9.14 7.44
C GLN A 108 -16.96 -8.22 8.37
N THR A 109 -16.58 -8.13 9.64
CA THR A 109 -17.28 -7.33 10.67
C THR A 109 -17.63 -5.90 10.24
N PRO A 110 -16.72 -5.09 9.67
CA PRO A 110 -17.09 -3.73 9.26
C PRO A 110 -18.02 -3.67 8.04
N GLN A 111 -18.10 -4.75 7.25
CA GLN A 111 -19.01 -4.87 6.11
C GLN A 111 -20.40 -5.38 6.52
N PHE A 112 -20.54 -5.91 7.75
CA PHE A 112 -21.79 -6.50 8.22
C PHE A 112 -22.97 -5.53 8.20
N PRO A 113 -22.86 -4.27 8.65
CA PRO A 113 -23.98 -3.32 8.57
C PRO A 113 -24.48 -3.12 7.12
N ARG A 114 -23.56 -3.05 6.15
CA ARG A 114 -23.91 -2.95 4.73
C ARG A 114 -24.55 -4.23 4.19
N ALA A 115 -24.06 -5.39 4.62
CA ALA A 115 -24.64 -6.68 4.27
C ALA A 115 -26.09 -6.79 4.79
N LEU A 116 -26.33 -6.42 6.05
CA LEU A 116 -27.65 -6.41 6.65
C LEU A 116 -28.62 -5.48 5.91
N ASP A 117 -28.16 -4.29 5.50
CA ASP A 117 -28.97 -3.35 4.72
C ASP A 117 -29.37 -3.91 3.34
N PHE A 118 -28.45 -4.62 2.67
CA PHE A 118 -28.80 -5.34 1.44
C PHE A 118 -29.81 -6.45 1.71
N GLY A 119 -29.58 -7.24 2.76
CA GLY A 119 -30.48 -8.32 3.14
C GLY A 119 -31.90 -7.83 3.38
N LYS A 120 -32.07 -6.78 4.19
CA LYS A 120 -33.36 -6.11 4.43
C LYS A 120 -34.03 -5.69 3.12
N GLN A 121 -33.29 -5.02 2.22
CA GLN A 121 -33.82 -4.56 0.94
C GLN A 121 -34.31 -5.70 0.04
N PHE A 122 -33.53 -6.78 -0.09
CA PHE A 122 -33.89 -7.91 -0.95
C PHE A 122 -34.99 -8.78 -0.33
N ARG A 123 -34.96 -9.03 0.99
CA ARG A 123 -36.03 -9.76 1.71
C ARG A 123 -37.37 -9.03 1.63
N ALA A 124 -37.38 -7.70 1.73
CA ALA A 124 -38.60 -6.90 1.52
C ALA A 124 -39.21 -7.05 0.11
N HIS A 125 -38.47 -7.58 -0.86
CA HIS A 125 -38.92 -7.89 -2.22
C HIS A 125 -39.13 -9.38 -2.47
N GLY A 126 -39.18 -10.21 -1.41
CA GLY A 126 -39.42 -11.65 -1.49
C GLY A 126 -38.27 -12.46 -2.10
N ILE A 127 -37.05 -11.90 -2.14
CA ILE A 127 -35.87 -12.59 -2.68
C ILE A 127 -35.18 -13.34 -1.54
N ASP A 128 -34.74 -14.57 -1.78
CA ASP A 128 -33.94 -15.31 -0.80
C ASP A 128 -32.54 -14.73 -0.67
N VAL A 129 -32.12 -14.53 0.59
CA VAL A 129 -30.83 -13.93 0.93
C VAL A 129 -30.06 -14.85 1.85
N ILE A 130 -28.83 -15.16 1.45
CA ILE A 130 -27.87 -15.93 2.24
C ILE A 130 -26.71 -14.99 2.60
N VAL A 131 -26.22 -15.04 3.83
CA VAL A 131 -25.03 -14.29 4.27
C VAL A 131 -23.99 -15.23 4.87
N GLY A 132 -22.74 -15.04 4.48
CA GLY A 132 -21.61 -15.83 4.96
C GLY A 132 -20.29 -15.06 4.91
N GLY A 133 -19.34 -15.49 5.74
CA GLY A 133 -18.01 -14.91 5.82
C GLY A 133 -17.41 -15.03 7.21
N PHE A 134 -16.32 -14.29 7.43
CA PHE A 134 -15.61 -14.31 8.71
C PHE A 134 -16.46 -13.80 9.88
N HIS A 135 -17.32 -12.80 9.65
CA HIS A 135 -18.18 -12.27 10.72
C HIS A 135 -19.17 -13.33 11.20
N THR A 136 -19.96 -13.92 10.30
CA THR A 136 -20.97 -14.92 10.69
C THR A 136 -20.32 -16.17 11.28
N SER A 137 -19.25 -16.67 10.65
CA SER A 137 -18.56 -17.88 11.12
C SER A 137 -17.90 -17.66 12.48
N GLY A 138 -17.17 -16.55 12.65
CA GLY A 138 -16.50 -16.23 13.91
C GLY A 138 -17.48 -15.99 15.05
N THR A 139 -18.57 -15.26 14.80
CA THR A 139 -19.62 -15.03 15.80
C THR A 139 -20.30 -16.34 16.20
N VAL A 140 -20.79 -17.14 15.25
CA VAL A 140 -21.50 -18.40 15.56
C VAL A 140 -20.58 -19.38 16.30
N ASN A 141 -19.36 -19.61 15.80
CA ASN A 141 -18.45 -20.59 16.38
C ASN A 141 -17.94 -20.20 17.78
N MET A 142 -17.78 -18.90 18.06
CA MET A 142 -17.16 -18.44 19.30
C MET A 142 -18.15 -17.91 20.34
N LEU A 143 -19.26 -17.30 19.88
CA LEU A 143 -20.24 -16.61 20.72
C LEU A 143 -21.62 -17.28 20.68
N GLY A 144 -21.85 -18.21 19.75
CA GLY A 144 -23.13 -18.88 19.55
C GLY A 144 -24.08 -18.10 18.63
N ASP A 145 -25.12 -18.78 18.18
CA ASP A 145 -26.15 -18.21 17.29
C ASP A 145 -27.11 -17.25 18.02
N GLN A 146 -27.12 -17.26 19.35
CA GLN A 146 -27.90 -16.34 20.20
C GLN A 146 -27.34 -14.92 20.23
N ASP A 147 -26.19 -14.67 19.59
CA ASP A 147 -25.61 -13.34 19.50
C ASP A 147 -26.58 -12.36 18.80
N PRO A 148 -26.72 -11.11 19.30
CA PRO A 148 -27.67 -10.14 18.75
C PRO A 148 -27.54 -9.90 17.24
N ASP A 149 -26.32 -9.96 16.69
CA ASP A 149 -26.07 -9.74 15.28
C ASP A 149 -26.67 -10.88 14.43
N ILE A 150 -26.51 -12.12 14.88
CA ILE A 150 -27.07 -13.31 14.23
C ILE A 150 -28.59 -13.34 14.38
N GLN A 151 -29.10 -13.00 15.57
CA GLN A 151 -30.54 -12.91 15.82
C GLN A 151 -31.22 -11.82 14.98
N GLU A 152 -30.55 -10.70 14.69
CA GLU A 152 -31.05 -9.70 13.74
C GLU A 152 -31.20 -10.28 12.33
N LEU A 153 -30.26 -11.12 11.85
CA LEU A 153 -30.39 -11.78 10.55
C LEU A 153 -31.62 -12.70 10.51
N TYR A 154 -31.83 -13.51 11.55
CA TYR A 154 -33.02 -14.37 11.65
C TYR A 154 -34.32 -13.57 11.66
N ARG A 155 -34.37 -12.46 12.41
CA ARG A 155 -35.54 -11.56 12.42
C ARG A 155 -35.86 -11.00 11.04
N GLN A 156 -34.86 -10.80 10.18
CA GLN A 156 -35.05 -10.37 8.79
C GLN A 156 -35.29 -11.53 7.82
N SER A 157 -35.36 -12.77 8.30
CA SER A 157 -35.40 -13.99 7.47
C SER A 157 -34.23 -14.08 6.49
N ILE A 158 -33.05 -13.63 6.90
CA ILE A 158 -31.80 -13.79 6.16
C ILE A 158 -31.13 -15.07 6.64
N VAL A 159 -30.79 -15.95 5.71
CA VAL A 159 -30.13 -17.24 5.99
C VAL A 159 -28.67 -17.01 6.35
N VAL A 160 -28.19 -17.67 7.41
CA VAL A 160 -26.83 -17.56 7.89
C VAL A 160 -26.02 -18.79 7.50
N VAL A 161 -24.82 -18.58 6.97
CA VAL A 161 -23.81 -19.62 6.77
C VAL A 161 -22.63 -19.35 7.69
N ALA A 162 -22.30 -20.33 8.52
CA ALA A 162 -21.12 -20.36 9.38
C ALA A 162 -20.20 -21.50 8.94
N GLY A 163 -18.96 -21.17 8.61
CA GLY A 163 -17.97 -22.12 8.12
C GLY A 163 -17.85 -22.17 6.60
N GLU A 164 -17.29 -23.28 6.13
CA GLU A 164 -16.85 -23.50 4.76
C GLU A 164 -17.92 -24.28 3.98
N VAL A 165 -18.21 -23.88 2.73
CA VAL A 165 -19.30 -24.46 1.93
C VAL A 165 -18.80 -25.44 0.86
N GLU A 166 -17.50 -25.69 0.80
CA GLU A 166 -16.93 -26.77 0.00
C GLU A 166 -17.65 -28.10 0.33
N GLY A 167 -18.04 -28.86 -0.68
CA GLY A 167 -18.84 -30.08 -0.49
C GLY A 167 -20.34 -29.86 -0.20
N HIS A 168 -20.70 -28.75 0.43
CA HIS A 168 -22.09 -28.45 0.86
C HIS A 168 -22.84 -27.47 -0.06
N TRP A 169 -22.15 -26.79 -0.97
CA TRP A 169 -22.77 -25.76 -1.82
C TRP A 169 -23.92 -26.28 -2.68
N GLY A 170 -23.81 -27.50 -3.20
CA GLY A 170 -24.89 -28.15 -3.97
C GLY A 170 -26.16 -28.39 -3.15
N GLU A 171 -26.02 -28.79 -1.88
CA GLU A 171 -27.15 -28.97 -0.95
C GLU A 171 -27.89 -27.65 -0.74
N ILE A 172 -27.16 -26.58 -0.43
CA ILE A 172 -27.75 -25.25 -0.21
C ILE A 172 -28.51 -24.79 -1.47
N LEU A 173 -27.95 -24.98 -2.66
CA LEU A 173 -28.62 -24.60 -3.91
C LEU A 173 -29.87 -25.45 -4.20
N THR A 174 -29.87 -26.72 -3.81
CA THR A 174 -31.06 -27.57 -3.85
C THR A 174 -32.13 -27.05 -2.89
N ASP A 175 -31.76 -26.67 -1.67
CA ASP A 175 -32.69 -26.07 -0.69
C ASP A 175 -33.28 -24.74 -1.18
N VAL A 176 -32.48 -23.92 -1.89
CA VAL A 176 -32.97 -22.70 -2.57
C VAL A 176 -34.10 -23.05 -3.56
N LEU A 177 -33.89 -24.04 -4.43
CA LEU A 177 -34.87 -24.44 -5.44
C LEU A 177 -36.14 -25.03 -4.82
N ASN A 178 -36.00 -25.74 -3.72
CA ASN A 178 -37.10 -26.39 -3.00
C ASN A 178 -37.83 -25.45 -2.03
N GLY A 179 -37.31 -24.24 -1.79
CA GLY A 179 -37.85 -23.34 -0.77
C GLY A 179 -37.69 -23.89 0.66
N GLN A 180 -36.64 -24.68 0.88
CA GLN A 180 -36.35 -25.40 2.14
C GLN A 180 -35.13 -24.84 2.86
N LEU A 181 -34.77 -23.59 2.59
CA LEU A 181 -33.63 -22.94 3.22
C LEU A 181 -33.77 -22.94 4.75
N LYS A 182 -32.76 -23.50 5.42
CA LYS A 182 -32.64 -23.48 6.88
C LYS A 182 -32.25 -22.06 7.34
N PRO A 183 -32.63 -21.61 8.55
CA PRO A 183 -32.18 -20.33 9.08
C PRO A 183 -30.65 -20.27 9.24
N LEU A 184 -30.03 -21.39 9.62
CA LEU A 184 -28.60 -21.55 9.82
C LEU A 184 -28.09 -22.81 9.11
N TYR A 185 -27.00 -22.64 8.37
CA TYR A 185 -26.13 -23.71 7.91
C TYR A 185 -24.79 -23.55 8.62
N SER A 186 -24.54 -24.38 9.63
CA SER A 186 -23.29 -24.39 10.36
C SER A 186 -22.49 -25.62 9.99
N PHE A 187 -21.34 -25.40 9.34
CA PHE A 187 -20.40 -26.45 8.91
C PHE A 187 -19.11 -26.43 9.72
N ALA A 188 -19.09 -25.66 10.80
CA ALA A 188 -17.93 -25.50 11.68
C ALA A 188 -18.27 -25.73 13.17
N ASP A 189 -19.44 -26.34 13.45
CA ASP A 189 -19.94 -26.57 14.82
C ASP A 189 -18.97 -27.38 15.69
N ASP A 190 -18.07 -28.17 15.10
CA ASP A 190 -16.77 -28.41 15.71
C ASP A 190 -15.64 -28.09 14.71
N LEU A 191 -14.63 -27.34 15.17
CA LEU A 191 -13.45 -26.99 14.35
C LEU A 191 -12.57 -28.22 14.00
N LYS A 192 -13.02 -29.44 14.36
CA LYS A 192 -12.32 -30.70 14.08
C LYS A 192 -12.82 -31.33 12.78
N ASN A 193 -14.06 -31.08 12.39
CA ASN A 193 -14.73 -31.63 11.19
C ASN A 193 -14.78 -30.63 10.03
N LEU A 194 -13.73 -29.80 9.89
CA LEU A 194 -13.63 -28.89 8.76
C LEU A 194 -13.39 -29.65 7.45
N VAL A 195 -13.93 -29.11 6.36
CA VAL A 195 -13.89 -29.73 5.03
C VAL A 195 -12.45 -29.96 4.58
N ASP A 196 -12.17 -31.12 3.99
CA ASP A 196 -10.89 -31.31 3.29
C ASP A 196 -10.88 -30.50 2.00
N ILE A 197 -9.90 -29.60 1.88
CA ILE A 197 -9.76 -28.73 0.71
C ILE A 197 -8.87 -29.33 -0.38
N ALA A 198 -8.27 -30.50 -0.15
CA ALA A 198 -7.33 -31.14 -1.07
C ALA A 198 -7.86 -31.22 -2.50
N ASP A 199 -9.08 -31.74 -2.64
CA ASP A 199 -9.79 -31.93 -3.92
C ASP A 199 -10.92 -30.92 -4.15
N ALA A 200 -11.01 -29.87 -3.30
CA ALA A 200 -12.05 -28.86 -3.44
C ALA A 200 -11.93 -28.13 -4.80
N PRO A 201 -13.07 -27.83 -5.47
CA PRO A 201 -13.06 -27.11 -6.73
C PRO A 201 -12.23 -25.83 -6.67
N LEU A 202 -11.38 -25.67 -7.68
CA LEU A 202 -10.40 -24.59 -7.69
C LEU A 202 -11.09 -23.22 -7.95
N PRO A 203 -10.58 -22.13 -7.34
CA PRO A 203 -11.12 -20.80 -7.55
C PRO A 203 -11.10 -20.37 -9.03
N VAL A 204 -12.17 -19.73 -9.48
CA VAL A 204 -12.28 -19.22 -10.86
C VAL A 204 -12.42 -17.70 -10.85
N THR A 205 -11.49 -17.02 -11.51
CA THR A 205 -11.52 -15.55 -11.62
C THR A 205 -12.45 -15.12 -12.74
N SER A 206 -13.36 -14.18 -12.46
CA SER A 206 -14.28 -13.59 -13.43
C SER A 206 -13.59 -12.45 -14.22
N PRO A 207 -13.37 -12.58 -15.55
CA PRO A 207 -12.78 -11.50 -16.34
C PRO A 207 -13.62 -10.22 -16.33
N LYS A 208 -14.95 -10.35 -16.21
CA LYS A 208 -15.87 -9.20 -16.08
C LYS A 208 -15.60 -8.42 -14.80
N THR A 209 -15.42 -9.13 -13.68
CA THR A 209 -15.15 -8.53 -12.37
C THR A 209 -13.76 -7.90 -12.34
N MET A 210 -12.75 -8.58 -12.91
CA MET A 210 -11.36 -8.10 -12.92
C MET A 210 -11.14 -6.79 -13.70
N LYS A 211 -12.03 -6.43 -14.64
CA LYS A 211 -11.99 -5.13 -15.33
C LYS A 211 -12.14 -3.94 -14.38
N HIS A 212 -12.68 -4.15 -13.17
CA HIS A 212 -12.86 -3.11 -12.16
C HIS A 212 -11.64 -2.93 -11.26
N PHE A 213 -10.57 -3.70 -11.45
CA PHE A 213 -9.35 -3.60 -10.67
C PHE A 213 -8.22 -2.91 -11.44
N ALA A 214 -7.30 -2.27 -10.71
CA ALA A 214 -6.15 -1.57 -11.29
C ALA A 214 -5.21 -2.55 -12.01
N ARG A 215 -5.15 -3.79 -11.52
CA ARG A 215 -4.38 -4.89 -12.10
C ARG A 215 -5.31 -6.06 -12.47
N PRO A 216 -5.82 -6.12 -13.71
CA PRO A 216 -6.77 -7.17 -14.11
C PRO A 216 -6.15 -8.58 -14.21
N ASN A 217 -4.81 -8.68 -14.24
CA ASN A 217 -4.06 -9.95 -14.23
C ASN A 217 -3.59 -10.38 -12.83
N PHE A 218 -4.23 -9.87 -11.78
CA PHE A 218 -4.03 -10.25 -10.38
C PHE A 218 -5.06 -11.32 -9.99
N GLY A 219 -4.62 -12.54 -9.72
CA GLY A 219 -5.45 -13.60 -9.16
C GLY A 219 -5.22 -13.82 -7.66
N THR A 220 -6.12 -14.56 -7.03
CA THR A 220 -5.91 -15.13 -5.71
C THR A 220 -5.92 -16.64 -5.83
N VAL A 221 -5.13 -17.30 -5.00
CA VAL A 221 -5.17 -18.75 -4.83
C VAL A 221 -4.95 -19.05 -3.37
N GLU A 222 -5.62 -20.07 -2.88
CA GLU A 222 -5.44 -20.58 -1.54
C GLU A 222 -4.75 -21.94 -1.65
N THR A 223 -3.59 -22.10 -1.03
CA THR A 223 -2.85 -23.38 -1.07
C THR A 223 -3.06 -24.23 0.19
N SER A 224 -3.52 -23.59 1.25
CA SER A 224 -3.83 -24.17 2.55
C SER A 224 -4.79 -23.28 3.35
N ARG A 225 -5.44 -23.87 4.37
CA ARG A 225 -6.27 -23.22 5.38
C ARG A 225 -5.84 -23.61 6.78
N GLY A 226 -6.07 -22.70 7.73
CA GLY A 226 -5.77 -22.89 9.15
C GLY A 226 -4.44 -22.28 9.59
N CYS A 227 -4.21 -22.28 10.91
CA CYS A 227 -2.97 -21.78 11.50
C CYS A 227 -2.69 -22.45 12.86
N PRO A 228 -1.46 -22.94 13.13
CA PRO A 228 -1.16 -23.62 14.39
C PRO A 228 -0.98 -22.67 15.59
N PHE A 229 -0.87 -21.36 15.35
CA PHE A 229 -0.69 -20.37 16.41
C PHE A 229 -2.00 -20.04 17.14
N SER A 230 -1.93 -19.27 18.22
CA SER A 230 -3.08 -18.95 19.09
C SER A 230 -3.09 -17.47 19.49
N CYS A 231 -2.80 -16.60 18.51
CA CYS A 231 -2.82 -15.15 18.74
C CYS A 231 -4.22 -14.70 19.18
N SER A 232 -4.34 -13.98 20.29
CA SER A 232 -5.63 -13.69 20.92
C SER A 232 -6.54 -12.77 20.08
N PHE A 233 -5.95 -11.80 19.38
CA PHE A 233 -6.66 -10.88 18.48
C PHE A 233 -7.17 -11.54 17.19
N CYS A 234 -6.66 -12.73 16.84
CA CYS A 234 -6.85 -13.33 15.52
C CYS A 234 -8.14 -14.16 15.45
N THR A 235 -8.92 -14.00 14.38
CA THR A 235 -10.15 -14.77 14.16
C THR A 235 -9.94 -16.07 13.38
N ILE A 236 -8.77 -16.25 12.75
CA ILE A 236 -8.51 -17.35 11.80
C ILE A 236 -8.78 -18.71 12.42
N ILE A 237 -8.25 -19.00 13.61
CA ILE A 237 -8.36 -20.34 14.21
C ILE A 237 -9.80 -20.72 14.56
N ASN A 238 -10.67 -19.73 14.81
CA ASN A 238 -12.07 -19.93 15.14
C ASN A 238 -12.97 -20.00 13.89
N VAL A 239 -12.40 -19.76 12.71
CA VAL A 239 -13.10 -19.85 11.42
C VAL A 239 -12.57 -21.01 10.57
N GLN A 240 -11.25 -21.18 10.50
CA GLN A 240 -10.58 -22.16 9.64
C GLN A 240 -9.86 -23.28 10.41
N GLY A 241 -9.88 -23.25 11.74
CA GLY A 241 -9.27 -24.27 12.58
C GLY A 241 -7.75 -24.14 12.76
N ARG A 242 -7.22 -25.01 13.63
CA ARG A 242 -5.80 -25.04 14.00
C ARG A 242 -4.95 -25.96 13.14
N MET A 243 -5.59 -26.94 12.50
CA MET A 243 -4.91 -27.91 11.64
C MET A 243 -4.72 -27.30 10.25
N MET A 244 -3.49 -27.36 9.75
CA MET A 244 -3.19 -27.00 8.36
C MET A 244 -3.85 -28.04 7.44
N ARG A 245 -4.80 -27.59 6.63
CA ARG A 245 -5.45 -28.37 5.55
C ARG A 245 -4.97 -27.82 4.23
N GLU A 246 -4.72 -28.68 3.25
CA GLU A 246 -3.79 -28.36 2.17
C GLU A 246 -4.26 -28.88 0.82
N ARG A 247 -4.11 -28.07 -0.22
CA ARG A 247 -4.22 -28.52 -1.61
C ARG A 247 -2.95 -29.22 -2.05
N SER A 248 -3.11 -30.18 -2.97
CA SER A 248 -1.98 -30.85 -3.59
C SER A 248 -1.18 -29.87 -4.48
N PRO A 249 0.15 -29.99 -4.52
CA PRO A 249 1.00 -29.20 -5.43
C PRO A 249 0.54 -29.27 -6.88
N GLU A 250 0.06 -30.44 -7.33
CA GLU A 250 -0.42 -30.68 -8.69
C GLU A 250 -1.69 -29.88 -8.99
N ALA A 251 -2.64 -29.84 -8.05
CA ALA A 251 -3.87 -29.05 -8.18
C ALA A 251 -3.57 -27.55 -8.21
N ILE A 252 -2.62 -27.09 -7.39
CA ILE A 252 -2.16 -25.69 -7.39
C ILE A 252 -1.49 -25.35 -8.73
N ALA A 253 -0.61 -26.21 -9.21
CA ALA A 253 0.09 -26.00 -10.47
C ALA A 253 -0.87 -25.98 -11.67
N GLU A 254 -1.83 -26.89 -11.72
CA GLU A 254 -2.83 -26.92 -12.79
C GLU A 254 -3.73 -25.69 -12.76
N LEU A 255 -4.13 -25.23 -11.57
CA LEU A 255 -4.86 -23.98 -11.42
C LEU A 255 -4.10 -22.80 -12.03
N ILE A 256 -2.83 -22.66 -11.63
CA ILE A 256 -1.96 -21.57 -12.07
C ILE A 256 -1.76 -21.64 -13.59
N ARG A 257 -1.49 -22.83 -14.13
CA ARG A 257 -1.32 -23.07 -15.57
C ARG A 257 -2.57 -22.67 -16.35
N ARG A 258 -3.74 -23.15 -15.93
CA ARG A 258 -5.04 -22.84 -16.55
C ARG A 258 -5.31 -21.34 -16.54
N ASN A 259 -5.18 -20.69 -15.39
CA ASN A 259 -5.43 -19.25 -15.26
C ASN A 259 -4.45 -18.39 -16.05
N TYR A 260 -3.18 -18.80 -16.16
CA TYR A 260 -2.21 -18.12 -17.01
C TYR A 260 -2.58 -18.24 -18.49
N ARG A 261 -2.87 -19.46 -18.97
CA ARG A 261 -3.14 -19.73 -20.40
C ARG A 261 -4.48 -19.15 -20.86
N GLU A 262 -5.54 -19.30 -20.07
CA GLU A 262 -6.89 -18.87 -20.45
C GLU A 262 -7.16 -17.38 -20.15
N ARG A 263 -6.56 -16.85 -19.08
CA ARG A 263 -6.93 -15.53 -18.52
C ARG A 263 -5.76 -14.56 -18.41
N GLY A 264 -4.53 -14.99 -18.69
CA GLY A 264 -3.33 -14.14 -18.60
C GLY A 264 -2.98 -13.72 -17.17
N ILE A 265 -3.46 -14.43 -16.15
CA ILE A 265 -3.12 -14.14 -14.75
C ILE A 265 -1.65 -14.49 -14.51
N ASN A 266 -0.86 -13.51 -14.09
CA ASN A 266 0.59 -13.66 -13.92
C ASN A 266 1.10 -13.23 -12.54
N PHE A 267 0.19 -12.82 -11.66
CA PHE A 267 0.50 -12.51 -10.28
C PHE A 267 -0.58 -13.02 -9.35
N TYR A 268 -0.16 -13.65 -8.26
CA TYR A 268 -1.05 -14.20 -7.25
C TYR A 268 -0.79 -13.62 -5.86
N PHE A 269 -1.86 -13.41 -5.12
CA PHE A 269 -1.80 -13.44 -3.67
C PHE A 269 -2.15 -14.86 -3.23
N LEU A 270 -1.19 -15.55 -2.60
CA LEU A 270 -1.43 -16.80 -1.89
C LEU A 270 -2.13 -16.45 -0.59
N THR A 271 -3.44 -16.70 -0.50
CA THR A 271 -4.30 -16.21 0.59
C THR A 271 -4.22 -17.05 1.86
N ASP A 272 -3.27 -17.98 1.91
CA ASP A 272 -2.92 -18.77 3.07
C ASP A 272 -2.65 -17.89 4.28
N ASP A 273 -3.29 -18.16 5.41
CA ASP A 273 -3.05 -17.42 6.65
C ASP A 273 -1.62 -17.63 7.18
N ASN A 274 -1.01 -18.77 6.83
CA ASN A 274 0.40 -19.03 7.08
C ASN A 274 0.98 -20.09 6.14
N PHE A 275 1.56 -19.65 5.02
CA PHE A 275 2.18 -20.56 4.05
C PHE A 275 3.37 -21.33 4.64
N ALA A 276 4.14 -20.72 5.56
CA ALA A 276 5.36 -21.32 6.10
C ALA A 276 5.13 -22.56 6.99
N ARG A 277 3.87 -22.84 7.37
CA ARG A 277 3.49 -24.01 8.18
C ARG A 277 2.77 -25.09 7.40
N LYS A 278 2.56 -24.88 6.10
CA LYS A 278 2.15 -25.90 5.16
C LYS A 278 3.15 -27.06 5.20
N LYS A 279 2.69 -28.31 5.21
CA LYS A 279 3.51 -29.52 5.13
C LYS A 279 4.14 -29.65 3.74
N LEU A 280 3.33 -29.49 2.69
CA LEU A 280 3.75 -29.62 1.29
C LEU A 280 4.33 -28.32 0.71
N TRP A 281 4.97 -27.48 1.54
CA TRP A 281 5.48 -26.17 1.11
C TRP A 281 6.55 -26.31 0.02
N ARG A 282 7.42 -27.32 0.14
CA ARG A 282 8.55 -27.56 -0.77
C ARG A 282 8.05 -27.99 -2.12
N GLU A 283 7.21 -29.01 -2.15
CA GLU A 283 6.63 -29.60 -3.34
C GLU A 283 5.77 -28.56 -4.08
N THR A 284 5.08 -27.69 -3.34
CA THR A 284 4.36 -26.55 -3.92
C THR A 284 5.31 -25.57 -4.62
N PHE A 285 6.44 -25.21 -4.01
CA PHE A 285 7.45 -24.37 -4.67
C PHE A 285 8.07 -25.06 -5.89
N GLU A 286 8.45 -26.33 -5.79
CA GLU A 286 9.03 -27.11 -6.89
C GLU A 286 8.07 -27.22 -8.08
N ALA A 287 6.77 -27.42 -7.82
CA ALA A 287 5.75 -27.42 -8.85
C ALA A 287 5.65 -26.05 -9.56
N ILE A 288 5.68 -24.93 -8.83
CA ILE A 288 5.65 -23.58 -9.41
C ILE A 288 6.95 -23.28 -10.17
N ILE A 289 8.11 -23.70 -9.67
CA ILE A 289 9.41 -23.59 -10.36
C ILE A 289 9.35 -24.33 -11.70
N THR A 290 8.80 -25.54 -11.71
CA THR A 290 8.60 -26.33 -12.94
C THR A 290 7.75 -25.57 -13.95
N LEU A 291 6.61 -25.00 -13.53
CA LEU A 291 5.77 -24.17 -14.41
C LEU A 291 6.54 -22.96 -14.99
N ARG A 292 7.39 -22.32 -14.19
CA ARG A 292 8.22 -21.20 -14.67
C ARG A 292 9.23 -21.66 -15.72
N GLY A 293 9.79 -22.87 -15.56
CA GLY A 293 10.63 -23.53 -16.57
C GLY A 293 9.88 -23.82 -17.89
N GLU A 294 8.57 -24.07 -17.83
CA GLU A 294 7.68 -24.19 -19.01
C GLU A 294 7.36 -22.84 -19.69
N GLY A 295 7.91 -21.72 -19.22
CA GLY A 295 7.64 -20.38 -19.75
C GLY A 295 6.40 -19.70 -19.17
N ILE A 296 5.83 -20.23 -18.08
CA ILE A 296 4.70 -19.62 -17.36
C ILE A 296 5.27 -18.60 -16.36
N ASN A 297 5.32 -17.34 -16.76
CA ASN A 297 5.90 -16.27 -15.93
C ASN A 297 4.95 -15.87 -14.80
N ILE A 298 5.06 -16.54 -13.65
CA ILE A 298 4.25 -16.29 -12.45
C ILE A 298 5.07 -15.64 -11.36
N THR A 299 4.50 -14.62 -10.74
CA THR A 299 5.01 -14.07 -9.48
C THR A 299 3.93 -14.15 -8.42
N PHE A 300 4.30 -14.17 -7.15
CA PHE A 300 3.31 -14.16 -6.09
C PHE A 300 3.77 -13.41 -4.86
N MET A 301 2.80 -13.10 -4.01
CA MET A 301 3.04 -12.72 -2.62
C MET A 301 2.39 -13.77 -1.70
N MET A 302 2.98 -13.98 -0.54
CA MET A 302 2.49 -14.94 0.47
C MET A 302 2.64 -14.41 1.88
N GLN A 303 1.83 -14.91 2.80
CA GLN A 303 1.95 -14.60 4.21
C GLN A 303 2.75 -15.68 4.96
N VAL A 304 3.67 -15.25 5.83
CA VAL A 304 4.53 -16.13 6.62
C VAL A 304 4.66 -15.61 8.06
N ASP A 305 4.90 -16.54 8.99
CA ASP A 305 5.31 -16.19 10.37
C ASP A 305 6.79 -15.81 10.47
N LEU A 306 7.23 -15.42 11.66
CA LEU A 306 8.64 -15.15 12.00
C LEU A 306 9.35 -16.30 12.71
N ALA A 307 8.67 -17.43 12.93
CA ALA A 307 9.33 -18.60 13.47
C ALA A 307 10.38 -19.11 12.47
N ARG A 308 11.40 -19.80 13.00
CA ARG A 308 12.47 -20.39 12.21
C ARG A 308 11.91 -21.29 11.09
N LYS A 309 12.51 -21.17 9.91
CA LYS A 309 12.14 -21.93 8.71
C LYS A 309 13.24 -22.92 8.34
N PRO A 310 12.92 -23.96 7.55
CA PRO A 310 13.94 -24.77 6.89
C PRO A 310 14.90 -23.89 6.09
N LYS A 311 16.20 -24.25 6.07
CA LYS A 311 17.29 -23.41 5.51
C LYS A 311 17.09 -22.99 4.05
N ASP A 312 16.35 -23.78 3.29
CA ASP A 312 16.13 -23.57 1.86
C ASP A 312 14.76 -23.00 1.53
N PHE A 313 13.91 -22.75 2.53
CA PHE A 313 12.58 -22.20 2.34
C PHE A 313 12.61 -20.85 1.60
N VAL A 314 13.44 -19.92 2.06
CA VAL A 314 13.54 -18.57 1.48
C VAL A 314 14.08 -18.63 0.04
N ARG A 315 15.13 -19.42 -0.18
CA ARG A 315 15.70 -19.65 -1.51
C ARG A 315 14.68 -20.22 -2.49
N LEU A 316 14.00 -21.30 -2.12
CA LEU A 316 12.99 -21.95 -2.97
C LEU A 316 11.79 -21.06 -3.22
N ALA A 317 11.35 -20.26 -2.24
CA ALA A 317 10.30 -19.27 -2.43
C ALA A 317 10.69 -18.26 -3.51
N ALA A 318 11.91 -17.71 -3.46
CA ALA A 318 12.41 -16.77 -4.45
C ALA A 318 12.50 -17.40 -5.86
N GLU A 319 13.03 -18.62 -5.97
CA GLU A 319 13.10 -19.38 -7.23
C GLU A 319 11.71 -19.65 -7.83
N ALA A 320 10.72 -19.95 -6.99
CA ALA A 320 9.32 -20.10 -7.38
C ALA A 320 8.66 -18.79 -7.83
N GLY A 321 9.32 -17.64 -7.66
CA GLY A 321 8.80 -16.33 -8.06
C GLY A 321 8.08 -15.58 -6.94
N CYS A 322 8.34 -15.93 -5.67
CA CYS A 322 7.92 -15.09 -4.55
C CYS A 322 8.59 -13.72 -4.71
N SER A 323 7.75 -12.70 -4.82
CA SER A 323 8.18 -11.31 -4.99
C SER A 323 8.04 -10.48 -3.73
N GLN A 324 7.19 -10.94 -2.81
CA GLN A 324 6.89 -10.24 -1.58
C GLN A 324 6.39 -11.22 -0.52
N VAL A 325 6.84 -11.04 0.71
CA VAL A 325 6.28 -11.73 1.88
C VAL A 325 5.56 -10.74 2.79
N PHE A 326 4.37 -11.12 3.23
CA PHE A 326 3.64 -10.44 4.29
C PHE A 326 3.95 -11.10 5.63
N VAL A 327 4.51 -10.33 6.56
CA VAL A 327 5.05 -10.84 7.82
C VAL A 327 4.37 -10.15 8.99
N GLY A 328 3.70 -10.93 9.83
CA GLY A 328 3.05 -10.44 11.05
C GLY A 328 4.05 -10.19 12.17
N LEU A 329 4.66 -9.00 12.22
CA LEU A 329 5.50 -8.56 13.35
C LEU A 329 4.62 -8.24 14.56
N GLU A 330 3.52 -7.54 14.31
CA GLU A 330 2.55 -6.94 15.24
C GLU A 330 3.11 -5.90 16.21
N SER A 331 4.26 -6.17 16.82
CA SER A 331 4.93 -5.24 17.72
C SER A 331 6.43 -5.52 17.78
N VAL A 332 7.18 -4.51 18.20
CA VAL A 332 8.59 -4.63 18.60
C VAL A 332 8.76 -4.57 20.12
N ASN A 333 7.66 -4.43 20.86
CA ASN A 333 7.64 -4.52 22.32
C ASN A 333 7.38 -5.99 22.74
N PRO A 334 8.34 -6.65 23.43
CA PRO A 334 8.18 -8.04 23.88
C PRO A 334 6.98 -8.27 24.82
N GLU A 335 6.60 -7.28 25.65
CA GLU A 335 5.44 -7.41 26.56
C GLU A 335 4.13 -7.51 25.80
N ASN A 336 3.99 -6.70 24.75
CA ASN A 336 2.86 -6.77 23.83
C ASN A 336 2.81 -8.12 23.13
N LEU A 337 3.93 -8.60 22.55
CA LEU A 337 3.97 -9.92 21.89
C LEU A 337 3.56 -11.06 22.82
N LYS A 338 4.04 -11.03 24.07
CA LYS A 338 3.66 -12.01 25.10
C LYS A 338 2.17 -11.93 25.42
N SER A 339 1.62 -10.72 25.60
CA SER A 339 0.20 -10.53 25.91
C SER A 339 -0.74 -11.05 24.82
N GLN A 340 -0.30 -10.96 23.56
CA GLN A 340 -1.08 -11.39 22.40
C GLN A 340 -0.86 -12.84 22.00
N GLY A 341 -0.10 -13.62 22.79
CA GLY A 341 0.20 -15.02 22.48
C GLY A 341 1.11 -15.24 21.27
N LYS A 342 1.95 -14.25 20.91
CA LYS A 342 2.92 -14.32 19.79
C LYS A 342 4.32 -14.72 20.24
N GLY A 343 4.44 -15.79 21.04
CA GLY A 343 5.74 -16.26 21.56
C GLY A 343 6.73 -16.73 20.49
N GLN A 344 6.26 -17.01 19.27
CA GLN A 344 7.11 -17.32 18.11
C GLN A 344 7.83 -16.10 17.53
N ASN A 345 7.37 -14.89 17.86
CA ASN A 345 7.97 -13.64 17.40
C ASN A 345 9.02 -13.18 18.42
N LYS A 346 10.29 -13.19 18.02
CA LYS A 346 11.40 -12.71 18.83
C LYS A 346 12.04 -11.49 18.16
N VAL A 347 11.98 -10.34 18.84
CA VAL A 347 12.33 -9.03 18.26
C VAL A 347 13.80 -9.00 17.84
N GLU A 348 14.68 -9.66 18.60
CA GLU A 348 16.09 -9.82 18.32
C GLU A 348 16.39 -10.61 17.04
N GLU A 349 15.46 -11.45 16.57
CA GLU A 349 15.60 -12.24 15.34
C GLU A 349 15.07 -11.50 14.10
N TYR A 350 14.30 -10.41 14.27
CA TYR A 350 13.61 -9.72 13.18
C TYR A 350 14.56 -9.20 12.09
N VAL A 351 15.66 -8.56 12.49
CA VAL A 351 16.65 -7.99 11.55
C VAL A 351 17.21 -9.08 10.65
N ASN A 352 17.62 -10.21 11.23
CA ASN A 352 18.19 -11.33 10.49
C ASN A 352 17.15 -11.99 9.57
N ALA A 353 15.92 -12.19 10.06
CA ALA A 353 14.84 -12.77 9.26
C ALA A 353 14.50 -11.91 8.04
N ILE A 354 14.48 -10.60 8.18
CA ILE A 354 14.20 -9.66 7.09
C ILE A 354 15.39 -9.58 6.13
N HIS A 355 16.61 -9.56 6.65
CA HIS A 355 17.82 -9.59 5.83
C HIS A 355 17.88 -10.85 4.95
N GLU A 356 17.47 -12.01 5.47
CA GLU A 356 17.40 -13.26 4.69
C GLU A 356 16.50 -13.13 3.45
N TRP A 357 15.33 -12.49 3.58
CA TRP A 357 14.45 -12.22 2.45
C TRP A 357 15.03 -11.21 1.45
N HIS A 358 15.68 -10.15 1.95
CA HIS A 358 16.32 -9.16 1.10
C HIS A 358 17.45 -9.77 0.25
N GLU A 359 18.30 -10.62 0.83
CA GLU A 359 19.37 -11.32 0.12
C GLU A 359 18.83 -12.25 -0.97
N ALA A 360 17.65 -12.83 -0.75
CA ALA A 360 16.93 -13.62 -1.76
C ALA A 360 16.20 -12.77 -2.81
N GLY A 361 16.28 -11.44 -2.73
CA GLY A 361 15.63 -10.52 -3.65
C GLY A 361 14.11 -10.43 -3.46
N VAL A 362 13.59 -10.73 -2.27
CA VAL A 362 12.16 -10.71 -1.93
C VAL A 362 11.84 -9.49 -1.06
N VAL A 363 10.78 -8.76 -1.43
CA VAL A 363 10.30 -7.58 -0.68
C VAL A 363 9.64 -8.01 0.63
N VAL A 364 9.93 -7.32 1.73
CA VAL A 364 9.28 -7.57 3.02
C VAL A 364 8.20 -6.54 3.31
N HIS A 365 6.96 -7.03 3.51
CA HIS A 365 5.81 -6.24 3.97
C HIS A 365 5.47 -6.62 5.41
N ALA A 366 5.71 -5.71 6.35
CA ALA A 366 5.40 -5.89 7.75
C ALA A 366 3.93 -5.52 8.09
N ALA A 367 3.27 -6.32 8.92
CA ALA A 367 2.08 -5.91 9.66
C ALA A 367 2.43 -5.51 11.08
N TYR A 368 1.82 -4.43 11.55
CA TYR A 368 2.07 -3.84 12.86
C TYR A 368 0.74 -3.39 13.49
N ILE A 369 0.50 -3.73 14.75
CA ILE A 369 -0.68 -3.38 15.52
C ILE A 369 -0.30 -2.29 16.53
N ILE A 370 -1.08 -1.21 16.54
CA ILE A 370 -0.94 -0.08 17.44
C ILE A 370 -2.14 -0.10 18.41
N GLY A 371 -1.88 0.20 19.68
CA GLY A 371 -2.86 0.14 20.76
C GLY A 371 -2.97 -1.24 21.39
N LEU A 372 -1.87 -1.99 21.40
CA LEU A 372 -1.72 -3.15 22.26
C LEU A 372 -1.57 -2.69 23.73
N PRO A 373 -1.89 -3.53 24.73
CA PRO A 373 -2.07 -3.08 26.11
C PRO A 373 -0.90 -2.28 26.72
N PHE A 374 0.34 -2.51 26.29
CA PHE A 374 1.53 -1.83 26.80
C PHE A 374 2.02 -0.67 25.90
N ASP A 375 1.25 -0.32 24.86
CA ASP A 375 1.59 0.82 24.01
C ASP A 375 1.35 2.14 24.74
N THR A 376 2.27 3.08 24.55
CA THR A 376 2.05 4.49 24.87
C THR A 376 2.30 5.30 23.62
N LYS A 377 1.74 6.51 23.55
CA LYS A 377 1.93 7.39 22.39
C LYS A 377 3.42 7.63 22.07
N GLU A 378 4.24 7.85 23.10
CA GLU A 378 5.68 8.07 22.96
C GLU A 378 6.42 6.78 22.57
N GLN A 379 6.02 5.63 23.14
CA GLN A 379 6.62 4.34 22.79
C GLN A 379 6.33 3.95 21.35
N VAL A 380 5.10 4.12 20.87
CA VAL A 380 4.75 3.86 19.47
C VAL A 380 5.63 4.69 18.53
N GLY A 381 5.88 5.96 18.86
CA GLY A 381 6.81 6.80 18.09
C GLY A 381 8.22 6.21 17.99
N ARG A 382 8.78 5.74 19.12
CA ARG A 382 10.10 5.07 19.16
C ARG A 382 10.10 3.74 18.43
N ASP A 383 9.04 2.97 18.53
CA ASP A 383 8.89 1.68 17.89
C ASP A 383 8.84 1.78 16.38
N ILE A 384 8.13 2.80 15.86
CA ILE A 384 8.13 3.09 14.42
C ILE A 384 9.50 3.56 13.95
N GLN A 385 10.21 4.36 14.75
CA GLN A 385 11.59 4.74 14.43
C GLN A 385 12.50 3.49 14.34
N TYR A 386 12.42 2.59 15.32
CA TYR A 386 13.15 1.32 15.32
C TYR A 386 12.78 0.45 14.11
N LEU A 387 11.48 0.40 13.75
CA LEU A 387 11.00 -0.28 12.55
C LEU A 387 11.64 0.30 11.28
N THR A 388 11.75 1.62 11.16
CA THR A 388 12.31 2.28 9.96
C THR A 388 13.84 2.27 9.90
N GLU A 389 14.53 2.40 11.02
CA GLU A 389 15.98 2.61 11.06
C GLU A 389 16.76 1.30 11.25
N VAL A 390 16.21 0.34 11.99
CA VAL A 390 16.91 -0.89 12.40
C VAL A 390 16.36 -2.13 11.71
N ILE A 391 15.04 -2.35 11.78
CA ILE A 391 14.39 -3.53 11.17
C ILE A 391 14.31 -3.38 9.65
N GLN A 392 13.97 -2.17 9.20
CA GLN A 392 13.95 -1.73 7.81
C GLN A 392 13.16 -2.63 6.83
N PRO A 393 11.88 -2.98 7.09
CA PRO A 393 11.05 -3.63 6.08
C PRO A 393 10.77 -2.64 4.92
N ASP A 394 10.41 -3.16 3.75
CA ASP A 394 10.22 -2.32 2.57
C ASP A 394 8.83 -1.69 2.47
N GLN A 395 7.86 -2.27 3.19
CA GLN A 395 6.46 -1.88 3.24
C GLN A 395 5.90 -2.18 4.63
N ALA A 396 4.98 -1.35 5.13
CA ALA A 396 4.30 -1.59 6.40
C ALA A 396 2.80 -1.30 6.31
N SER A 397 2.00 -2.18 6.90
CA SER A 397 0.59 -1.94 7.19
C SER A 397 0.40 -1.76 8.68
N PHE A 398 -0.21 -0.63 9.06
CA PHE A 398 -0.52 -0.34 10.45
C PHE A 398 -2.01 -0.58 10.71
N PHE A 399 -2.28 -1.20 11.84
CA PHE A 399 -3.62 -1.55 12.33
C PHE A 399 -3.83 -0.98 13.72
N MET A 400 -5.07 -0.66 14.07
CA MET A 400 -5.50 -0.44 15.45
C MET A 400 -6.05 -1.76 15.99
N LEU A 401 -5.59 -2.19 17.17
CA LEU A 401 -6.16 -3.35 17.87
C LEU A 401 -7.69 -3.23 17.92
N THR A 402 -8.37 -4.20 17.35
CA THR A 402 -9.83 -4.21 17.22
C THR A 402 -10.33 -5.59 17.63
N PRO A 403 -11.08 -5.71 18.75
CA PRO A 403 -11.70 -6.97 19.12
C PRO A 403 -12.82 -7.32 18.14
N LEU A 404 -12.54 -8.27 17.26
CA LEU A 404 -13.50 -8.74 16.26
C LEU A 404 -14.32 -9.91 16.83
N PRO A 405 -15.64 -9.96 16.60
CA PRO A 405 -16.42 -11.17 16.87
C PRO A 405 -15.75 -12.38 16.22
N GLY A 406 -15.46 -13.41 17.03
CA GLY A 406 -14.63 -14.56 16.62
C GLY A 406 -13.17 -14.51 17.05
N SER A 407 -12.70 -13.47 17.78
CA SER A 407 -11.40 -13.45 18.44
C SER A 407 -11.51 -13.67 19.95
N GLU A 408 -10.41 -14.16 20.55
CA GLU A 408 -10.31 -14.37 22.00
C GLU A 408 -10.49 -13.05 22.73
N ASP A 409 -9.79 -12.00 22.28
CA ASP A 409 -9.89 -10.66 22.85
C ASP A 409 -11.35 -10.19 22.95
N HIS A 410 -12.14 -10.38 21.90
CA HIS A 410 -13.55 -9.97 21.89
C HIS A 410 -14.38 -10.75 22.92
N ARG A 411 -14.21 -12.08 22.97
CA ARG A 411 -14.96 -12.93 23.90
C ARG A 411 -14.65 -12.56 25.35
N GLU A 412 -13.37 -12.41 25.67
CA GLU A 412 -12.92 -12.10 27.02
C GLU A 412 -13.30 -10.68 27.46
N MET A 413 -13.17 -9.67 26.58
CA MET A 413 -13.63 -8.31 26.87
C MET A 413 -15.14 -8.25 27.10
N ARG A 414 -15.93 -8.96 26.29
CA ARG A 414 -17.38 -9.07 26.48
C ARG A 414 -17.73 -9.72 27.82
N ALA A 415 -17.04 -10.81 28.17
CA ALA A 415 -17.27 -11.51 29.44
C ALA A 415 -16.99 -10.63 30.66
N ARG A 416 -16.01 -9.72 30.56
CA ARG A 416 -15.69 -8.73 31.60
C ARG A 416 -16.59 -7.48 31.58
N GLY A 417 -17.50 -7.36 30.61
CA GLY A 417 -18.36 -6.18 30.47
C GLY A 417 -17.60 -4.92 30.07
N GLU A 418 -16.45 -5.06 29.40
CA GLU A 418 -15.68 -3.92 28.92
C GLU A 418 -16.40 -3.20 27.78
N TRP A 419 -16.23 -1.87 27.73
CA TRP A 419 -16.83 -1.07 26.69
C TRP A 419 -16.15 -1.35 25.33
N MET A 420 -16.99 -1.60 24.33
CA MET A 420 -16.61 -1.69 22.92
C MET A 420 -17.59 -0.85 22.10
N ASP A 421 -17.12 -0.21 21.03
CA ASP A 421 -17.99 0.55 20.14
C ASP A 421 -19.08 -0.39 19.57
N PRO A 422 -20.38 -0.04 19.74
CA PRO A 422 -21.49 -0.87 19.27
C PRO A 422 -21.64 -0.82 17.74
N ASP A 423 -21.04 0.16 17.07
CA ASP A 423 -21.06 0.25 15.62
C ASP A 423 -19.99 -0.63 14.99
N LEU A 424 -20.39 -1.83 14.57
CA LEU A 424 -19.52 -2.77 13.87
C LEU A 424 -18.86 -2.18 12.61
N ASN A 425 -19.46 -1.17 11.97
CA ASN A 425 -18.87 -0.50 10.80
C ASN A 425 -17.48 0.09 11.12
N LYS A 426 -17.27 0.54 12.35
CA LYS A 426 -16.00 1.11 12.82
C LYS A 426 -14.98 0.05 13.23
N ARG A 427 -15.36 -1.24 13.33
CA ARG A 427 -14.43 -2.33 13.65
C ARG A 427 -13.64 -2.76 12.42
N ASP A 428 -12.98 -1.78 11.80
CA ASP A 428 -12.26 -1.89 10.53
C ASP A 428 -10.73 -1.89 10.70
N SER A 429 -10.26 -1.92 11.96
CA SER A 429 -8.84 -1.89 12.33
C SER A 429 -8.11 -0.56 12.01
N PHE A 430 -8.85 0.54 11.85
CA PHE A 430 -8.28 1.88 11.77
C PHE A 430 -9.11 2.95 12.51
N HIS A 431 -10.02 2.52 13.39
CA HIS A 431 -10.67 3.33 14.41
C HIS A 431 -10.40 2.77 15.80
N ALA A 432 -10.31 3.65 16.80
CA ALA A 432 -10.33 3.25 18.20
C ALA A 432 -11.76 2.77 18.55
N THR A 433 -11.91 1.49 18.88
CA THR A 433 -13.21 0.87 19.17
C THR A 433 -13.32 0.33 20.60
N THR A 434 -12.32 0.62 21.43
CA THR A 434 -12.20 0.17 22.82
C THR A 434 -11.52 1.25 23.66
N THR A 435 -11.60 1.10 24.98
CA THR A 435 -10.78 1.90 25.91
C THR A 435 -9.35 1.35 25.96
N HIS A 436 -8.36 2.22 25.82
CA HIS A 436 -6.95 1.85 25.93
C HIS A 436 -6.39 2.25 27.31
N PRO A 437 -5.59 1.41 27.99
CA PRO A 437 -5.12 1.67 29.36
C PRO A 437 -4.20 2.90 29.48
N HIS A 438 -3.52 3.28 28.41
CA HIS A 438 -2.50 4.35 28.41
C HIS A 438 -2.71 5.45 27.36
N MET A 439 -3.80 5.41 26.59
CA MET A 439 -4.06 6.39 25.53
C MET A 439 -5.54 6.73 25.49
N THR A 440 -5.84 8.01 25.29
CA THR A 440 -7.17 8.41 24.80
C THR A 440 -7.38 7.93 23.36
N ALA A 441 -8.63 7.89 22.90
CA ALA A 441 -8.95 7.52 21.52
C ALA A 441 -8.26 8.46 20.51
N GLU A 442 -8.20 9.76 20.82
CA GLU A 442 -7.54 10.78 20.01
C GLU A 442 -6.03 10.57 19.95
N GLU A 443 -5.38 10.25 21.08
CA GLU A 443 -3.94 9.96 21.12
C GLU A 443 -3.61 8.69 20.33
N TRP A 444 -4.42 7.65 20.46
CA TRP A 444 -4.25 6.41 19.73
C TRP A 444 -4.43 6.62 18.21
N THR A 445 -5.47 7.34 17.78
CA THR A 445 -5.64 7.73 16.37
C THR A 445 -4.48 8.60 15.88
N ALA A 446 -3.96 9.52 16.71
CA ALA A 446 -2.81 10.34 16.35
C ALA A 446 -1.52 9.51 16.21
N ALA A 447 -1.30 8.52 17.08
CA ALA A 447 -0.19 7.58 17.00
C ALA A 447 -0.27 6.73 15.73
N TYR A 448 -1.46 6.20 15.42
CA TYR A 448 -1.75 5.48 14.17
C TYR A 448 -1.42 6.32 12.92
N GLN A 449 -1.93 7.54 12.84
CA GLN A 449 -1.64 8.45 11.72
C GLN A 449 -0.18 8.91 11.70
N GLY A 450 0.48 8.98 12.86
CA GLY A 450 1.91 9.24 13.00
C GLY A 450 2.75 8.14 12.36
N ALA A 451 2.39 6.88 12.60
CA ALA A 451 3.09 5.71 12.04
C ALA A 451 3.12 5.72 10.51
N TRP A 452 1.96 5.96 9.86
CA TRP A 452 1.88 6.11 8.40
C TRP A 452 2.76 7.24 7.87
N ARG A 453 2.77 8.41 8.53
CA ARG A 453 3.57 9.56 8.09
C ARG A 453 5.07 9.34 8.26
N ALA A 454 5.48 8.68 9.34
CA ALA A 454 6.88 8.38 9.62
C ALA A 454 7.42 7.32 8.64
N PHE A 455 6.73 6.19 8.50
CA PHE A 455 7.17 5.11 7.63
C PHE A 455 7.14 5.50 6.15
N TYR A 456 6.11 6.21 5.69
CA TYR A 456 6.00 6.71 4.31
C TYR A 456 6.48 8.16 4.16
N SER A 457 7.46 8.56 4.98
CA SER A 457 8.24 9.78 4.78
C SER A 457 9.06 9.69 3.51
N LYS A 458 9.43 10.85 2.96
CA LYS A 458 10.27 10.93 1.75
C LYS A 458 11.60 10.22 1.99
N GLU A 459 12.19 10.48 3.15
CA GLU A 459 13.49 10.01 3.58
C GLU A 459 13.52 8.47 3.66
N ASN A 460 12.54 7.87 4.34
CA ASN A 460 12.47 6.42 4.46
C ASN A 460 12.19 5.74 3.11
N MET A 461 11.30 6.29 2.27
CA MET A 461 11.07 5.75 0.92
C MET A 461 12.33 5.82 0.05
N VAL A 462 13.13 6.89 0.15
CA VAL A 462 14.41 7.01 -0.56
C VAL A 462 15.37 5.92 -0.11
N ASN A 463 15.49 5.68 1.21
CA ASN A 463 16.35 4.64 1.77
C ASN A 463 15.95 3.24 1.27
N ILE A 464 14.66 2.92 1.31
CA ILE A 464 14.16 1.62 0.83
C ILE A 464 14.39 1.48 -0.68
N LEU A 465 13.98 2.46 -1.49
CA LEU A 465 14.15 2.36 -2.94
C LEU A 465 15.62 2.31 -3.37
N ALA A 466 16.52 2.95 -2.63
CA ALA A 466 17.96 2.87 -2.87
C ALA A 466 18.50 1.45 -2.68
N ARG A 467 17.97 0.67 -1.71
CA ARG A 467 18.30 -0.75 -1.53
C ARG A 467 17.99 -1.55 -2.79
N TRP A 468 16.84 -1.28 -3.41
CA TRP A 468 16.34 -2.02 -4.58
C TRP A 468 16.79 -1.49 -5.94
N ARG A 469 17.69 -0.49 -5.99
CA ARG A 469 18.15 0.14 -7.25
C ARG A 469 18.74 -0.87 -8.26
N HIS A 470 19.32 -1.95 -7.76
CA HIS A 470 19.94 -3.01 -8.55
C HIS A 470 18.90 -3.94 -9.21
N ASN A 471 17.67 -3.96 -8.71
CA ASN A 471 16.55 -4.76 -9.23
C ASN A 471 15.42 -3.82 -9.73
N PRO A 472 15.43 -3.45 -11.02
CA PRO A 472 14.45 -2.53 -11.58
C PRO A 472 13.01 -2.98 -11.42
N TRP A 473 12.74 -4.29 -11.41
CA TRP A 473 11.39 -4.80 -11.26
C TRP A 473 10.85 -4.55 -9.85
N MET A 474 11.62 -4.88 -8.81
CA MET A 474 11.26 -4.61 -7.40
C MET A 474 11.17 -3.11 -7.14
N TYR A 475 12.14 -2.34 -7.63
CA TYR A 475 12.16 -0.89 -7.52
C TYR A 475 10.84 -0.25 -8.00
N TRP A 476 10.40 -0.59 -9.22
CA TRP A 476 9.15 -0.05 -9.74
C TRP A 476 7.92 -0.66 -9.08
N ASN A 477 8.00 -1.90 -8.58
CA ASN A 477 6.92 -2.46 -7.79
C ASN A 477 6.68 -1.63 -6.53
N LEU A 478 7.74 -1.31 -5.79
CA LEU A 478 7.69 -0.46 -4.60
C LEU A 478 7.20 0.95 -4.90
N ILE A 479 7.63 1.58 -6.00
CA ILE A 479 7.06 2.88 -6.43
C ILE A 479 5.54 2.80 -6.59
N ASN A 480 5.02 1.74 -7.22
CA ASN A 480 3.57 1.57 -7.39
C ASN A 480 2.85 1.30 -6.07
N VAL A 481 3.47 0.51 -5.18
CA VAL A 481 2.97 0.28 -3.82
C VAL A 481 2.89 1.60 -3.07
N TYR A 482 3.93 2.44 -3.10
CA TYR A 482 3.94 3.72 -2.39
C TYR A 482 2.92 4.72 -2.96
N LEU A 483 2.72 4.71 -4.28
CA LEU A 483 1.61 5.44 -4.93
C LEU A 483 0.25 5.03 -4.34
N TRP A 484 0.01 3.74 -4.16
CA TRP A 484 -1.22 3.22 -3.56
C TRP A 484 -1.33 3.52 -2.06
N TYR A 485 -0.29 3.19 -1.29
CA TYR A 485 -0.29 3.27 0.18
C TYR A 485 -0.40 4.72 0.68
N LYS A 486 0.37 5.65 0.11
CA LYS A 486 0.25 7.06 0.47
C LYS A 486 -1.08 7.65 0.01
N ASN A 487 -1.59 7.26 -1.16
CA ASN A 487 -2.94 7.67 -1.57
C ASN A 487 -4.00 7.19 -0.58
N ALA A 488 -3.97 5.91 -0.20
CA ALA A 488 -4.92 5.34 0.73
C ALA A 488 -4.85 5.99 2.12
N ALA A 489 -3.68 5.92 2.77
CA ALA A 489 -3.55 6.29 4.18
C ALA A 489 -3.50 7.81 4.40
N LEU A 490 -2.82 8.57 3.51
CA LEU A 490 -2.55 10.00 3.75
C LEU A 490 -3.50 10.93 2.99
N ILE A 491 -4.08 10.49 1.87
CA ILE A 491 -4.99 11.31 1.05
C ILE A 491 -6.45 10.91 1.31
N GLU A 492 -6.79 9.65 1.10
CA GLU A 492 -8.16 9.12 1.27
C GLU A 492 -8.48 8.83 2.75
N LYS A 493 -7.47 8.77 3.62
CA LYS A 493 -7.59 8.43 5.05
C LYS A 493 -8.29 7.09 5.28
N GLN A 494 -7.89 6.08 4.51
CA GLN A 494 -8.39 4.72 4.58
C GLN A 494 -7.22 3.75 4.63
N HIS A 495 -7.43 2.57 5.21
CA HIS A 495 -6.40 1.53 5.17
C HIS A 495 -6.16 1.05 3.72
N PRO A 496 -4.91 0.87 3.26
CA PRO A 496 -4.61 0.45 1.88
C PRO A 496 -5.40 -0.79 1.43
N MET A 497 -5.58 -1.78 2.30
CA MET A 497 -6.27 -3.05 1.97
C MET A 497 -7.77 -2.90 1.63
N VAL A 498 -8.42 -1.80 2.04
CA VAL A 498 -9.82 -1.51 1.69
C VAL A 498 -9.94 -0.34 0.69
N ALA A 499 -8.81 0.29 0.35
CA ALA A 499 -8.76 1.47 -0.49
C ALA A 499 -8.40 1.15 -1.94
N GLY A 500 -9.12 1.75 -2.87
CA GLY A 500 -8.81 1.75 -4.30
C GLY A 500 -8.27 3.10 -4.79
N PHE A 501 -8.33 3.30 -6.10
CA PHE A 501 -8.02 4.57 -6.74
C PHE A 501 -9.29 5.37 -7.04
N PHE A 502 -9.27 6.64 -6.62
CA PHE A 502 -10.33 7.64 -6.78
C PHE A 502 -11.67 7.23 -6.17
N ARG A 503 -11.96 7.84 -5.02
CA ARG A 503 -13.20 7.62 -4.29
C ARG A 503 -14.46 8.10 -5.04
N LEU A 504 -15.43 7.20 -5.18
CA LEU A 504 -16.75 7.45 -5.77
C LEU A 504 -17.81 7.52 -4.68
N LYS A 505 -18.30 8.73 -4.36
CA LYS A 505 -19.39 8.94 -3.40
C LYS A 505 -20.72 9.15 -4.15
N ASP A 506 -21.57 8.13 -4.15
CA ASP A 506 -22.91 8.21 -4.73
C ASP A 506 -23.88 8.87 -3.73
N ARG A 507 -24.55 9.96 -4.13
CA ARG A 507 -25.49 10.71 -3.28
C ARG A 507 -26.54 9.85 -2.57
N LEU A 508 -27.06 8.83 -3.26
CA LEU A 508 -28.14 7.96 -2.78
C LEU A 508 -27.64 6.70 -2.08
N ALA A 509 -26.35 6.37 -2.17
CA ALA A 509 -25.78 5.21 -1.49
C ALA A 509 -25.33 5.62 -0.09
N ARG A 510 -26.31 5.80 0.80
CA ARG A 510 -26.10 6.21 2.19
C ARG A 510 -26.52 5.12 3.15
N ARG A 511 -25.82 5.06 4.27
CA ARG A 511 -26.21 4.27 5.44
C ARG A 511 -27.57 4.76 5.96
N PRO A 512 -28.49 3.87 6.33
CA PRO A 512 -29.72 4.26 7.02
C PRO A 512 -29.42 5.14 8.24
N GLY A 513 -30.26 6.17 8.47
CA GLY A 513 -30.05 7.17 9.52
C GLY A 513 -29.23 8.39 9.10
N TYR A 514 -28.47 8.33 8.00
CA TYR A 514 -27.74 9.48 7.48
C TYR A 514 -28.58 10.29 6.49
N ALA A 515 -28.53 11.62 6.60
CA ALA A 515 -29.28 12.52 5.73
C ALA A 515 -28.78 12.47 4.27
N ILE A 516 -29.70 12.33 3.32
CA ILE A 516 -29.39 12.44 1.90
C ILE A 516 -29.32 13.92 1.52
N ASP A 517 -28.14 14.38 1.14
CA ASP A 517 -27.94 15.76 0.70
C ASP A 517 -28.84 16.09 -0.51
N PRO A 518 -29.44 17.29 -0.56
CA PRO A 518 -29.97 17.87 -1.78
C PRO A 518 -28.90 17.93 -2.88
N ILE A 519 -29.31 17.84 -4.15
CA ILE A 519 -28.38 17.79 -5.28
C ILE A 519 -27.35 18.94 -5.27
N PRO A 520 -27.73 20.22 -5.07
CA PRO A 520 -26.76 21.32 -5.06
C PRO A 520 -25.73 21.21 -3.94
N VAL A 521 -26.16 20.79 -2.74
CA VAL A 521 -25.29 20.61 -1.57
C VAL A 521 -24.30 19.47 -1.82
N HIS A 522 -24.78 18.35 -2.35
CA HIS A 522 -23.92 17.22 -2.69
C HIS A 522 -22.87 17.59 -3.74
N LEU A 523 -23.28 18.28 -4.82
CA LEU A 523 -22.35 18.73 -5.87
C LEU A 523 -21.30 19.68 -5.31
N TRP A 524 -21.69 20.64 -4.46
CA TRP A 524 -20.76 21.55 -3.82
C TRP A 524 -19.74 20.85 -2.92
N LYS A 525 -20.20 19.93 -2.04
CA LYS A 525 -19.34 19.10 -1.20
C LYS A 525 -18.36 18.28 -2.06
N ARG A 526 -18.87 17.61 -3.10
CA ARG A 526 -18.05 16.81 -4.02
C ARG A 526 -17.04 17.63 -4.79
N THR A 527 -17.41 18.80 -5.31
CA THR A 527 -16.46 19.68 -6.01
C THR A 527 -15.33 20.10 -5.08
N LYS A 528 -15.62 20.48 -3.83
CA LYS A 528 -14.58 20.82 -2.84
C LYS A 528 -13.65 19.64 -2.53
N GLU A 529 -14.22 18.45 -2.29
CA GLU A 529 -13.43 17.23 -2.04
C GLU A 529 -12.55 16.89 -3.25
N VAL A 530 -13.09 16.92 -4.45
CA VAL A 530 -12.37 16.64 -5.70
C VAL A 530 -11.25 17.66 -5.94
N CYS A 531 -11.50 18.96 -5.73
CA CYS A 531 -10.46 19.99 -5.83
C CYS A 531 -9.32 19.75 -4.83
N ARG A 532 -9.65 19.44 -3.56
CA ARG A 532 -8.64 19.10 -2.54
C ARG A 532 -7.85 17.86 -2.93
N LEU A 533 -8.54 16.83 -3.44
CA LEU A 533 -7.94 15.59 -3.92
C LEU A 533 -6.95 15.86 -5.06
N PHE A 534 -7.33 16.67 -6.07
CA PHE A 534 -6.44 17.04 -7.16
C PHE A 534 -5.18 17.78 -6.68
N VAL A 535 -5.33 18.73 -5.74
CA VAL A 535 -4.18 19.44 -5.16
C VAL A 535 -3.28 18.49 -4.37
N ALA A 536 -3.87 17.58 -3.59
CA ALA A 536 -3.12 16.57 -2.83
C ALA A 536 -2.36 15.62 -3.78
N TRP A 537 -3.01 15.12 -4.82
CA TRP A 537 -2.39 14.30 -5.86
C TRP A 537 -1.28 15.02 -6.60
N ALA A 538 -1.46 16.30 -6.96
CA ALA A 538 -0.43 17.08 -7.62
C ALA A 538 0.83 17.21 -6.73
N ARG A 539 0.67 17.53 -5.44
CA ARG A 539 1.77 17.57 -4.47
C ARG A 539 2.43 16.21 -4.31
N PHE A 540 1.62 15.16 -4.24
CA PHE A 540 2.07 13.80 -4.06
C PHE A 540 2.89 13.28 -5.25
N ILE A 541 2.42 13.48 -6.48
CA ILE A 541 3.17 13.12 -7.70
C ILE A 541 4.51 13.86 -7.75
N LYS A 542 4.52 15.14 -7.34
CA LYS A 542 5.75 15.94 -7.27
C LYS A 542 6.73 15.42 -6.22
N GLU A 543 6.24 14.82 -5.15
CA GLU A 543 7.07 14.14 -4.14
C GLU A 543 7.60 12.80 -4.66
N MET A 544 6.76 11.96 -5.29
CA MET A 544 7.18 10.68 -5.88
C MET A 544 8.19 10.86 -7.00
N GLU A 545 8.04 11.89 -7.82
CA GLU A 545 9.01 12.26 -8.85
C GLU A 545 10.36 12.66 -8.24
N GLU A 546 10.33 13.42 -7.14
CA GLU A 546 11.53 13.81 -6.41
C GLU A 546 12.24 12.58 -5.80
N ILE A 547 11.49 11.65 -5.21
CA ILE A 547 12.02 10.38 -4.71
C ILE A 547 12.66 9.61 -5.86
N TRP A 548 11.95 9.47 -6.97
CA TRP A 548 12.47 8.79 -8.17
C TRP A 548 13.78 9.41 -8.68
N LEU A 549 13.92 10.74 -8.68
CA LEU A 549 15.17 11.40 -9.08
C LEU A 549 16.35 11.06 -8.17
N GLN A 550 16.08 10.90 -6.88
CA GLN A 550 17.11 10.54 -5.90
C GLN A 550 17.52 9.08 -6.01
N THR A 551 16.59 8.19 -6.35
CA THR A 551 16.81 6.73 -6.26
C THR A 551 16.90 6.00 -7.59
N ARG A 552 16.60 6.65 -8.73
CA ARG A 552 16.63 5.98 -10.03
C ARG A 552 18.02 5.40 -10.34
N PRO A 553 18.08 4.24 -11.01
CA PRO A 553 19.32 3.78 -11.60
C PRO A 553 19.89 4.86 -12.53
N ARG A 554 21.17 5.16 -12.38
CA ARG A 554 21.92 6.10 -13.22
C ARG A 554 22.79 5.28 -14.17
N SER A 555 22.94 5.72 -15.41
CA SER A 555 23.85 5.08 -16.36
C SER A 555 25.31 5.22 -15.90
N GLU A 556 26.19 4.31 -16.33
CA GLU A 556 27.63 4.42 -16.06
C GLU A 556 28.23 5.75 -16.55
N ARG A 557 27.65 6.33 -17.60
CA ARG A 557 28.04 7.65 -18.11
C ARG A 557 27.68 8.76 -17.12
N GLU A 558 26.45 8.72 -16.58
CA GLU A 558 26.02 9.68 -15.56
C GLU A 558 26.85 9.54 -14.27
N ILE A 559 27.13 8.31 -13.84
CA ILE A 559 27.95 8.04 -12.64
C ILE A 559 29.35 8.60 -12.83
N ARG A 560 30.07 8.21 -13.90
CA ARG A 560 31.41 8.73 -14.18
C ARG A 560 31.45 10.26 -14.29
N PHE A 561 30.46 10.83 -14.96
CA PHE A 561 30.35 12.28 -15.10
C PHE A 561 30.14 12.97 -13.74
N PHE A 562 29.31 12.40 -12.86
CA PHE A 562 29.09 12.95 -11.52
C PHE A 562 30.31 12.75 -10.63
N ASP A 563 30.93 11.58 -10.60
CA ASP A 563 32.12 11.33 -9.80
C ASP A 563 33.26 12.29 -10.18
N GLU A 564 33.46 12.52 -11.47
CA GLU A 564 34.48 13.44 -11.96
C GLU A 564 34.13 14.90 -11.67
N ALA A 565 32.88 15.31 -11.86
CA ALA A 565 32.42 16.65 -11.47
C ALA A 565 32.56 16.87 -9.95
N GLN A 566 32.28 15.86 -9.13
CA GLN A 566 32.40 15.92 -7.67
C GLN A 566 33.86 16.00 -7.23
N ARG A 567 34.77 15.25 -7.87
CA ARG A 567 36.22 15.31 -7.63
C ARG A 567 36.72 16.73 -7.85
N ILE A 568 36.41 17.32 -9.00
CA ILE A 568 36.87 18.66 -9.38
C ILE A 568 36.28 19.72 -8.46
N GLN A 569 34.99 19.65 -8.17
CA GLN A 569 34.38 20.58 -7.21
C GLN A 569 34.98 20.43 -5.81
N GLY A 570 35.28 19.21 -5.37
CA GLY A 570 35.98 18.95 -4.12
C GLY A 570 37.37 19.59 -4.09
N GLU A 571 38.16 19.45 -5.16
CA GLU A 571 39.48 20.09 -5.30
C GLU A 571 39.38 21.62 -5.29
N ILE A 572 38.41 22.18 -6.02
CA ILE A 572 38.15 23.63 -5.99
C ILE A 572 37.78 24.06 -4.57
N TRP A 573 36.92 23.32 -3.87
CA TRP A 573 36.40 23.71 -2.55
C TRP A 573 37.46 23.60 -1.46
N GLN A 574 38.35 22.60 -1.55
CA GLN A 574 39.52 22.48 -0.69
C GLN A 574 40.50 23.63 -0.94
N THR A 575 40.81 23.92 -2.20
CA THR A 575 41.69 25.04 -2.58
C THR A 575 41.12 26.37 -2.10
N LEU A 576 39.80 26.55 -2.22
CA LEU A 576 39.09 27.76 -1.79
C LEU A 576 38.83 27.84 -0.29
N ARG A 577 39.17 26.79 0.48
CA ARG A 577 38.91 26.68 1.93
C ARG A 577 37.48 27.04 2.33
N ILE A 578 36.50 26.60 1.54
CA ILE A 578 35.08 26.95 1.71
C ILE A 578 34.56 26.69 3.15
N PRO A 579 34.96 25.63 3.87
CA PRO A 579 34.54 25.43 5.27
C PRO A 579 35.06 26.51 6.23
N GLU A 580 36.30 26.98 6.04
CA GLU A 580 36.89 28.08 6.83
C GLU A 580 36.14 29.39 6.55
N TRP A 581 35.79 29.61 5.28
CA TRP A 581 34.94 30.73 4.86
C TRP A 581 33.54 30.68 5.45
N GLN A 582 32.90 29.51 5.46
CA GLN A 582 31.56 29.32 6.04
C GLN A 582 31.56 29.54 7.56
N LYS A 583 32.60 29.05 8.25
CA LYS A 583 32.78 29.28 9.68
C LYS A 583 32.99 30.76 9.96
N ALA A 584 33.94 31.39 9.27
CA ALA A 584 34.17 32.83 9.40
C ALA A 584 32.90 33.62 9.09
N TYR A 585 32.14 33.26 8.06
CA TYR A 585 30.86 33.88 7.72
C TYR A 585 29.78 33.71 8.81
N SER A 586 29.64 32.51 9.37
CA SER A 586 28.68 32.21 10.45
C SER A 586 28.99 33.05 11.70
N ASP A 587 30.28 33.14 12.04
CA ASP A 587 30.80 33.97 13.14
C ASP A 587 30.58 35.47 12.86
N ALA A 588 30.55 35.90 11.60
CA ALA A 588 30.21 37.26 11.19
C ALA A 588 28.74 37.60 11.41
N LYS A 589 27.87 36.66 11.03
CA LYS A 589 26.41 36.86 10.96
C LYS A 589 25.82 37.12 12.35
N THR A 590 26.45 36.55 13.37
CA THR A 590 26.14 36.80 14.79
C THR A 590 26.70 38.13 15.31
N ALA A 591 27.76 38.68 14.69
CA ALA A 591 28.45 39.89 15.14
C ALA A 591 28.06 41.19 14.39
N LEU A 592 27.42 41.14 13.22
CA LEU A 592 27.22 42.31 12.33
C LEU A 592 25.78 42.89 12.30
N PRO A 593 25.62 44.22 12.12
CA PRO A 593 24.33 44.88 11.90
C PRO A 593 23.62 44.42 10.61
N ALA A 594 22.28 44.46 10.60
CA ALA A 594 21.45 43.95 9.51
C ALA A 594 21.77 44.51 8.10
N LYS A 595 22.21 45.78 8.01
CA LYS A 595 22.60 46.42 6.73
C LYS A 595 23.86 45.82 6.09
N VAL A 596 24.75 45.20 6.87
CA VAL A 596 25.99 44.57 6.37
C VAL A 596 25.75 43.10 5.98
N ARG A 597 24.75 42.44 6.58
CA ARG A 597 24.37 41.05 6.23
C ARG A 597 23.94 40.90 4.78
N ALA A 598 23.22 41.89 4.23
CA ALA A 598 22.75 41.86 2.83
C ALA A 598 23.88 41.94 1.78
N LEU A 599 25.07 42.45 2.17
CA LEU A 599 26.25 42.47 1.30
C LEU A 599 26.97 41.11 1.24
N LEU A 600 26.63 40.21 2.16
CA LEU A 600 27.24 38.89 2.37
C LEU A 600 26.35 37.73 1.85
N ASP A 601 25.09 38.01 1.48
CA ASP A 601 24.13 37.07 0.88
C ASP A 601 24.64 36.17 -0.28
N PRO A 602 25.64 36.54 -1.12
CA PRO A 602 26.12 35.65 -2.19
C PRO A 602 26.61 34.27 -1.71
N PHE A 603 27.06 34.17 -0.45
CA PHE A 603 27.62 32.94 0.11
C PHE A 603 26.60 31.84 0.42
N GLU A 604 25.32 32.16 0.62
CA GLU A 604 24.33 31.15 0.97
C GLU A 604 23.80 30.39 -0.26
N GLU A 605 23.92 30.96 -1.46
CA GLU A 605 23.40 30.36 -2.70
C GLU A 605 24.46 29.64 -3.54
N LEU A 606 25.70 30.15 -3.55
CA LEU A 606 26.80 29.66 -4.38
C LEU A 606 27.30 28.22 -4.06
N PRO A 607 27.35 27.74 -2.80
CA PRO A 607 27.90 26.43 -2.46
C PRO A 607 27.10 25.25 -2.99
N SER A 608 25.85 25.47 -3.42
CA SER A 608 24.90 24.41 -3.77
C SER A 608 24.80 24.11 -5.27
N LYS A 609 25.32 25.01 -6.13
CA LYS A 609 25.24 24.85 -7.58
C LYS A 609 26.39 23.98 -8.06
N MET A 610 26.07 22.93 -8.82
CA MET A 610 27.07 22.09 -9.47
C MET A 610 27.70 22.87 -10.63
N LEU A 611 29.01 23.06 -10.60
CA LEU A 611 29.79 23.67 -11.68
C LEU A 611 30.01 22.59 -12.75
N LEU A 612 29.35 22.70 -13.90
CA LEU A 612 29.32 21.65 -14.92
C LEU A 612 29.99 22.02 -16.24
N SER A 613 30.29 23.29 -16.42
CA SER A 613 30.83 23.79 -17.67
C SER A 613 31.89 24.84 -17.38
N ARG A 614 32.78 25.04 -18.35
CA ARG A 614 33.71 26.16 -18.35
C ARG A 614 32.99 27.50 -18.13
N HIS A 615 31.78 27.64 -18.67
CA HIS A 615 30.94 28.82 -18.44
C HIS A 615 30.46 28.95 -16.99
N ASP A 616 30.02 27.86 -16.36
CA ASP A 616 29.62 27.87 -14.95
C ASP A 616 30.81 28.19 -14.04
N LEU A 617 31.99 27.59 -14.30
CA LEU A 617 33.22 27.87 -13.57
C LEU A 617 33.62 29.34 -13.72
N ASN A 618 33.62 29.88 -14.94
CA ASN A 618 33.96 31.29 -15.17
C ASN A 618 32.99 32.23 -14.44
N THR A 619 31.68 31.95 -14.52
CA THR A 619 30.66 32.73 -13.79
C THR A 619 30.90 32.68 -12.27
N PHE A 620 31.29 31.53 -11.74
CA PHE A 620 31.62 31.36 -10.33
C PHE A 620 32.88 32.14 -9.94
N LEU A 621 33.95 32.03 -10.72
CA LEU A 621 35.21 32.74 -10.48
C LEU A 621 35.06 34.27 -10.61
N GLU A 622 34.23 34.75 -11.54
CA GLU A 622 33.90 36.18 -11.66
C GLU A 622 33.20 36.69 -10.41
N ARG A 623 32.22 35.94 -9.89
CA ARG A 623 31.53 36.28 -8.64
C ARG A 623 32.46 36.21 -7.42
N TRP A 624 33.38 35.24 -7.40
CA TRP A 624 34.39 35.09 -6.37
C TRP A 624 35.39 36.25 -6.39
N GLY A 625 35.81 36.71 -7.58
CA GLY A 625 36.70 37.86 -7.73
C GLY A 625 36.05 39.19 -7.34
N ASP A 626 34.78 39.40 -7.68
CA ASP A 626 34.04 40.61 -7.29
C ASP A 626 33.91 40.74 -5.75
N LEU A 627 33.82 39.61 -5.06
CA LEU A 627 33.78 39.56 -3.60
C LEU A 627 35.04 40.16 -2.97
N GLN A 628 36.22 39.92 -3.55
CA GLN A 628 37.48 40.50 -3.08
C GLN A 628 37.41 42.03 -3.03
N SER A 629 36.90 42.62 -4.12
CA SER A 629 36.76 44.07 -4.26
C SER A 629 35.80 44.64 -3.21
N LYS A 630 34.71 43.92 -2.92
CA LYS A 630 33.74 44.28 -1.88
C LYS A 630 34.31 44.16 -0.47
N ILE A 631 34.99 43.06 -0.15
CA ILE A 631 35.67 42.87 1.14
C ILE A 631 36.75 43.94 1.33
N GLN A 632 37.51 44.28 0.29
CA GLN A 632 38.50 45.36 0.33
C GLN A 632 37.88 46.74 0.54
N ALA A 633 36.74 47.03 -0.07
CA ALA A 633 36.02 48.28 0.15
C ALA A 633 35.49 48.38 1.60
N LEU A 634 34.94 47.28 2.13
CA LEU A 634 34.46 47.17 3.51
C LEU A 634 35.60 47.25 4.53
N HIS A 635 36.70 46.52 4.30
CA HIS A 635 37.91 46.60 5.11
C HIS A 635 38.44 48.04 5.16
N ARG A 636 38.53 48.73 4.01
CA ARG A 636 38.99 50.14 3.95
C ARG A 636 38.07 51.10 4.70
N SER A 637 36.76 50.92 4.61
CA SER A 637 35.77 51.76 5.31
C SER A 637 35.72 51.52 6.82
N TRP A 638 36.20 50.37 7.30
CA TRP A 638 36.20 49.98 8.71
C TRP A 638 37.61 49.92 9.32
N MET A 639 38.66 50.38 8.61
CA MET A 639 40.07 50.31 9.04
C MET A 639 40.33 50.93 10.42
N TRP A 640 39.55 51.94 10.79
CA TRP A 640 39.74 52.74 12.02
C TRP A 640 38.77 52.39 13.17
N GLY A 641 37.90 51.38 13.00
CA GLY A 641 37.01 50.93 14.08
C GLY A 641 37.70 49.96 15.05
N GLU A 642 37.26 49.91 16.31
CA GLU A 642 37.69 48.90 17.29
C GLU A 642 36.53 47.94 17.61
N GLY A 643 36.83 46.64 17.70
CA GLY A 643 35.86 45.62 18.10
C GLY A 643 35.87 44.31 17.27
N PRO A 644 34.94 43.38 17.56
CA PRO A 644 34.87 42.04 16.95
C PRO A 644 34.73 42.06 15.41
N ALA A 645 34.04 43.06 14.87
CA ALA A 645 33.80 43.21 13.43
C ALA A 645 35.09 43.47 12.62
N LYS A 646 36.08 44.18 13.19
CA LYS A 646 37.37 44.44 12.54
C LYS A 646 38.24 43.18 12.49
N LYS A 647 38.38 42.46 13.61
CA LYS A 647 39.12 41.19 13.68
C LYS A 647 38.57 40.17 12.68
N TRP A 648 37.26 40.15 12.51
CA TRP A 648 36.60 39.33 11.50
C TRP A 648 36.91 39.77 10.06
N LEU A 649 36.83 41.07 9.74
CA LEU A 649 37.15 41.60 8.41
C LEU A 649 38.62 41.35 8.03
N GLU A 650 39.54 41.48 8.98
CA GLU A 650 40.97 41.18 8.79
C GLU A 650 41.19 39.69 8.53
N HIS A 651 40.50 38.82 9.28
CA HIS A 651 40.56 37.37 9.09
C HIS A 651 40.03 36.96 7.71
N LEU A 652 38.88 37.50 7.27
CA LEU A 652 38.35 37.25 5.94
C LEU A 652 39.25 37.78 4.83
N TYR A 653 39.82 38.97 5.01
CA TYR A 653 40.71 39.57 4.03
C TYR A 653 41.99 38.73 3.85
N ALA A 654 42.59 38.27 4.95
CA ALA A 654 43.74 37.37 4.93
C ALA A 654 43.40 36.03 4.27
N LEU A 655 42.28 35.41 4.69
CA LEU A 655 41.80 34.14 4.13
C LEU A 655 41.57 34.24 2.63
N HIS A 656 40.97 35.33 2.13
CA HIS A 656 40.78 35.55 0.69
C HIS A 656 42.08 35.74 -0.06
N ARG A 657 42.99 36.57 0.45
CA ARG A 657 44.26 36.86 -0.21
C ARG A 657 45.09 35.59 -0.39
N ASP A 658 45.21 34.81 0.67
CA ASP A 658 46.01 33.59 0.68
C ASP A 658 45.38 32.51 -0.21
N THR A 659 44.04 32.44 -0.23
CA THR A 659 43.28 31.56 -1.13
C THR A 659 43.44 31.94 -2.60
N TRP A 660 43.35 33.24 -2.94
CA TRP A 660 43.38 33.73 -4.31
C TRP A 660 44.74 33.53 -5.00
N GLN A 661 45.83 33.62 -4.25
CA GLN A 661 47.19 33.40 -4.77
C GLN A 661 47.47 31.93 -5.15
N GLY A 662 46.69 30.98 -4.61
CA GLY A 662 46.83 29.54 -4.85
C GLY A 662 45.84 28.95 -5.87
N ILE A 663 45.00 29.78 -6.53
CA ILE A 663 43.94 29.28 -7.41
C ILE A 663 44.51 28.74 -8.74
N LYS A 664 44.28 27.45 -8.99
CA LYS A 664 44.71 26.73 -10.20
C LYS A 664 43.71 26.86 -11.35
N VAL A 665 43.37 28.09 -11.74
CA VAL A 665 42.30 28.38 -12.73
C VAL A 665 42.51 27.65 -14.05
N ARG A 666 43.75 27.65 -14.59
CA ARG A 666 44.06 27.03 -15.88
C ARG A 666 43.89 25.51 -15.83
N GLU A 667 44.39 24.87 -14.77
CA GLU A 667 44.24 23.42 -14.55
C GLU A 667 42.76 23.05 -14.48
N TRP A 668 41.93 23.81 -13.74
CA TRP A 668 40.48 23.54 -13.69
C TRP A 668 39.80 23.69 -15.05
N GLN A 669 40.15 24.73 -15.82
CA GLN A 669 39.58 24.93 -17.16
C GLN A 669 39.94 23.82 -18.14
N GLU A 670 41.14 23.24 -18.03
CA GLU A 670 41.59 22.08 -18.82
C GLU A 670 40.77 20.83 -18.46
N VAL A 671 40.65 20.49 -17.17
CA VAL A 671 39.87 19.34 -16.71
C VAL A 671 38.38 19.46 -17.08
N TYR A 672 37.78 20.65 -16.95
CA TYR A 672 36.39 20.89 -17.38
C TYR A 672 36.18 20.71 -18.89
N SER A 673 37.22 20.92 -19.70
CA SER A 673 37.17 20.72 -21.15
C SER A 673 37.25 19.23 -21.51
N GLU A 674 37.98 18.42 -20.72
CA GLU A 674 38.08 16.96 -20.89
C GLU A 674 36.77 16.23 -20.57
N ILE A 675 36.01 16.68 -19.56
CA ILE A 675 34.69 16.12 -19.19
C ILE A 675 33.64 16.30 -20.30
N GLN A 676 33.82 17.26 -21.21
CA GLN A 676 32.83 17.59 -22.25
C GLN A 676 32.82 16.66 -23.46
N GLY A 677 33.69 15.64 -23.53
CA GLY A 677 33.76 14.72 -24.67
C GLY A 677 32.43 14.04 -25.04
N GLN A 678 31.60 13.67 -24.04
CA GLN A 678 30.23 13.13 -24.22
C GLN A 678 29.35 13.34 -22.96
N PRO A 679 28.79 14.54 -22.71
CA PRO A 679 28.06 14.79 -21.47
C PRO A 679 26.71 14.04 -21.44
N PRO A 680 26.21 13.64 -20.25
CA PRO A 680 24.87 13.07 -20.11
C PRO A 680 23.80 14.06 -20.56
N SER A 681 22.58 13.57 -20.79
CA SER A 681 21.51 14.37 -21.38
C SER A 681 21.25 15.63 -20.55
N ARG A 682 20.73 16.68 -21.19
CA ARG A 682 20.39 17.93 -20.48
C ARG A 682 19.38 17.69 -19.34
N LEU A 683 18.55 16.65 -19.44
CA LEU A 683 17.58 16.26 -18.42
C LEU A 683 18.25 15.64 -17.19
N ASP A 684 19.29 14.83 -17.38
CA ASP A 684 20.00 14.15 -16.27
C ASP A 684 20.75 15.14 -15.38
N ARG A 685 21.21 16.25 -15.97
CA ARG A 685 21.97 17.32 -15.29
C ARG A 685 21.10 18.43 -14.71
N LEU A 686 19.82 18.51 -15.09
CA LEU A 686 18.97 19.69 -14.87
C LEU A 686 18.74 20.04 -13.38
N TYR A 687 18.84 19.05 -12.50
CA TYR A 687 18.53 19.16 -11.06
C TYR A 687 19.58 18.49 -10.17
N ALA A 688 20.75 18.21 -10.73
CA ALA A 688 21.88 17.76 -9.93
C ALA A 688 22.53 18.97 -9.26
N ARG A 689 22.71 18.88 -7.95
CA ARG A 689 23.28 19.89 -7.07
C ARG A 689 24.47 19.30 -6.36
N TYR A 690 25.41 20.16 -5.99
CA TYR A 690 26.53 19.76 -5.15
C TYR A 690 26.17 20.09 -3.70
N ASP A 691 26.13 19.08 -2.83
CA ASP A 691 25.99 19.29 -1.39
C ASP A 691 27.39 19.40 -0.77
N ALA A 692 27.74 20.62 -0.39
CA ALA A 692 29.03 20.95 0.21
C ALA A 692 29.24 20.31 1.59
N LEU A 693 28.17 19.96 2.34
CA LEU A 693 28.29 19.34 3.66
C LEU A 693 28.61 17.85 3.58
N SER A 694 27.97 17.15 2.64
CA SER A 694 28.22 15.72 2.42
C SER A 694 29.28 15.44 1.36
N ASN A 695 29.83 16.49 0.72
CA ASN A 695 30.75 16.43 -0.42
C ASN A 695 30.23 15.49 -1.52
N ARG A 696 28.92 15.57 -1.82
CA ARG A 696 28.23 14.65 -2.75
C ARG A 696 27.30 15.38 -3.72
N ILE A 697 27.18 14.85 -4.93
CA ILE A 697 26.15 15.30 -5.87
C ILE A 697 24.79 14.71 -5.50
N VAL A 698 23.81 15.58 -5.26
CA VAL A 698 22.42 15.25 -4.94
C VAL A 698 21.51 15.65 -6.09
N CYS A 699 20.70 14.71 -6.58
CA CYS A 699 19.68 14.99 -7.60
C CYS A 699 18.37 15.37 -6.92
N SER A 700 18.17 16.67 -6.63
CA SER A 700 16.99 17.14 -5.89
C SER A 700 16.39 18.42 -6.48
N ARG A 701 15.05 18.54 -6.41
CA ARG A 701 14.26 19.70 -6.85
C ARG A 701 14.40 20.93 -5.94
N GLN A 702 15.42 20.95 -5.10
CA GLN A 702 15.61 21.99 -4.08
C GLN A 702 15.82 23.38 -4.69
N ASP A 703 16.33 23.48 -5.93
CA ASP A 703 16.42 24.72 -6.72
C ASP A 703 15.04 25.31 -7.07
N LEU A 704 14.16 24.47 -7.61
CA LEU A 704 12.80 24.85 -7.99
C LEU A 704 11.99 25.27 -6.77
N ARG A 705 12.14 24.57 -5.64
CA ARG A 705 11.45 24.94 -4.39
C ARG A 705 11.92 26.27 -3.85
N ARG A 706 13.24 26.55 -3.88
CA ARG A 706 13.78 27.87 -3.51
C ARG A 706 13.31 28.95 -4.48
N PHE A 707 13.27 28.67 -5.78
CA PHE A 707 12.73 29.59 -6.78
C PHE A 707 11.24 29.85 -6.58
N TRP A 708 10.39 28.83 -6.38
CA TRP A 708 8.96 28.98 -6.14
C TRP A 708 8.64 29.61 -4.78
N GLY A 709 9.45 29.32 -3.75
CA GLY A 709 9.39 29.99 -2.46
C GLY A 709 9.70 31.48 -2.61
N ARG A 710 10.86 31.81 -3.20
CA ARG A 710 11.24 33.20 -3.52
C ARG A 710 10.25 33.87 -4.47
N THR A 711 9.69 33.14 -5.43
CA THR A 711 8.69 33.65 -6.38
C THR A 711 7.37 33.92 -5.67
N ARG A 712 6.93 33.07 -4.74
CA ARG A 712 5.72 33.31 -3.94
C ARG A 712 5.90 34.50 -3.01
N GLU A 713 7.05 34.62 -2.36
CA GLU A 713 7.42 35.76 -1.53
C GLU A 713 7.51 37.04 -2.38
N HIS A 714 8.19 37.01 -3.53
CA HIS A 714 8.25 38.13 -4.48
C HIS A 714 6.86 38.51 -5.01
N LEU A 715 6.06 37.55 -5.47
CA LEU A 715 4.72 37.79 -6.03
C LEU A 715 3.75 38.32 -4.98
N SER A 716 3.91 37.96 -3.70
CA SER A 716 3.05 38.47 -2.62
C SER A 716 3.24 39.97 -2.33
N GLY A 717 4.33 40.58 -2.81
CA GLY A 717 4.65 42.00 -2.60
C GLY A 717 4.86 42.84 -3.86
N LEU A 718 4.74 42.26 -5.07
CA LEU A 718 5.06 42.93 -6.34
C LEU A 718 3.81 43.21 -7.22
N ARG A 719 3.89 44.26 -8.04
CA ARG A 719 2.91 44.54 -9.12
C ARG A 719 3.19 43.66 -10.34
N PHE A 720 2.16 43.36 -11.14
CA PHE A 720 2.20 42.38 -12.25
C PHE A 720 3.35 42.57 -13.27
N TRP A 721 3.79 43.81 -13.51
CA TRP A 721 4.89 44.15 -14.44
C TRP A 721 6.30 43.92 -13.88
N GLN A 722 6.45 43.67 -12.58
CA GLN A 722 7.74 43.35 -11.95
C GLN A 722 8.05 41.84 -12.00
N ILE A 723 7.15 41.04 -12.58
CA ILE A 723 7.31 39.60 -12.72
C ILE A 723 8.22 39.32 -13.93
N GLN A 724 9.37 38.68 -13.69
CA GLN A 724 10.23 38.18 -14.77
C GLN A 724 9.61 36.94 -15.44
N PHE A 725 8.72 37.18 -16.40
CA PHE A 725 8.00 36.13 -17.13
C PHE A 725 8.91 35.13 -17.85
N SER A 726 10.09 35.54 -18.32
CA SER A 726 11.06 34.64 -18.96
C SER A 726 11.61 33.59 -17.98
N GLY A 727 11.97 33.99 -16.75
CA GLY A 727 12.40 33.09 -15.70
C GLY A 727 11.31 32.13 -15.26
N LEU A 728 10.07 32.61 -15.16
CA LEU A 728 8.89 31.80 -14.85
C LEU A 728 8.60 30.79 -15.97
N ALA A 729 8.64 31.21 -17.24
CA ALA A 729 8.39 30.35 -18.39
C ALA A 729 9.42 29.24 -18.53
N VAL A 730 10.72 29.55 -18.36
CA VAL A 730 11.80 28.55 -18.35
C VAL A 730 11.58 27.54 -17.23
N THR A 731 11.19 28.00 -16.05
CA THR A 731 10.90 27.15 -14.88
C THR A 731 9.72 26.23 -15.13
N CYS A 732 8.61 26.75 -15.67
CA CYS A 732 7.43 25.96 -16.04
C CYS A 732 7.76 24.91 -17.12
N PHE A 733 8.56 25.27 -18.11
CA PHE A 733 8.99 24.34 -19.16
C PHE A 733 9.86 23.20 -18.59
N LYS A 734 10.80 23.52 -17.69
CA LYS A 734 11.62 22.54 -16.98
C LYS A 734 10.78 21.58 -16.12
N GLU A 735 9.73 22.08 -15.47
CA GLU A 735 8.77 21.28 -14.69
C GLU A 735 7.94 20.34 -15.56
N LEU A 736 7.49 20.81 -16.72
CA LEU A 736 6.71 20.01 -17.67
C LEU A 736 7.53 18.83 -18.20
N LEU A 737 8.75 19.09 -18.69
CA LEU A 737 9.63 18.04 -19.22
C LEU A 737 9.89 16.92 -18.19
N LEU A 738 10.17 17.30 -16.95
CA LEU A 738 10.46 16.34 -15.88
C LEU A 738 9.23 15.47 -15.53
N THR A 739 8.07 16.10 -15.39
CA THR A 739 6.81 15.40 -15.11
C THR A 739 6.46 14.42 -16.23
N THR A 740 6.68 14.82 -17.48
CA THR A 740 6.46 13.94 -18.62
C THR A 740 7.46 12.78 -18.68
N ALA A 741 8.73 12.98 -18.27
CA ALA A 741 9.73 11.92 -18.22
C ALA A 741 9.40 10.88 -17.14
N PHE A 742 9.08 11.32 -15.92
CA PHE A 742 8.64 10.44 -14.84
C PHE A 742 7.39 9.65 -15.23
N ALA A 743 6.38 10.32 -15.80
CA ALA A 743 5.18 9.67 -16.27
C ALA A 743 5.50 8.60 -17.33
N ARG A 744 6.36 8.92 -18.32
CA ARG A 744 6.80 7.94 -19.33
C ARG A 744 7.48 6.72 -18.70
N SER A 745 8.39 6.90 -17.75
CA SER A 745 9.05 5.79 -17.06
C SER A 745 8.08 4.95 -16.24
N LEU A 746 7.15 5.59 -15.51
CA LEU A 746 6.10 4.92 -14.75
C LEU A 746 5.19 4.09 -15.68
N PHE A 747 4.69 4.68 -16.76
CA PHE A 747 3.85 3.97 -17.74
C PHE A 747 4.60 2.87 -18.48
N ALA A 748 5.87 3.08 -18.82
CA ALA A 748 6.71 2.04 -19.43
C ALA A 748 6.92 0.85 -18.49
N SER A 749 7.10 1.09 -17.18
CA SER A 749 7.18 0.03 -16.18
C SER A 749 5.88 -0.77 -16.07
N ILE A 750 4.74 -0.08 -16.01
CA ILE A 750 3.41 -0.70 -16.00
C ILE A 750 3.22 -1.59 -17.25
N ARG A 751 3.70 -1.15 -18.42
CA ARG A 751 3.66 -1.95 -19.66
C ARG A 751 4.68 -3.09 -19.71
N ARG A 752 5.90 -2.93 -19.17
CA ARG A 752 6.90 -4.03 -19.11
C ARG A 752 6.45 -5.19 -18.23
N LYS A 753 5.58 -4.96 -17.23
CA LYS A 753 4.92 -6.03 -16.48
C LYS A 753 4.04 -6.96 -17.34
N SER A 754 3.71 -6.58 -18.59
CA SER A 754 3.00 -7.45 -19.54
C SER A 754 3.89 -8.14 -20.57
N ALA A 755 5.18 -7.79 -20.67
CA ALA A 755 6.09 -8.33 -21.68
C ALA A 755 7.48 -8.60 -21.09
N ARG A 756 7.74 -9.88 -20.79
CA ARG A 756 9.03 -10.52 -20.43
C ARG A 756 9.82 -9.84 -19.29
N MET A 757 9.86 -10.52 -18.14
CA MET A 757 10.90 -10.30 -17.13
C MET A 757 12.24 -10.92 -17.58
N PRO A 758 13.39 -10.42 -17.08
CA PRO A 758 14.66 -11.08 -17.33
C PRO A 758 14.59 -12.52 -16.79
N GLN A 759 15.03 -13.48 -17.60
CA GLN A 759 15.39 -14.79 -17.06
C GLN A 759 16.61 -14.61 -16.14
N PRO A 760 16.71 -15.40 -15.05
CA PRO A 760 17.87 -15.37 -14.18
C PRO A 760 19.18 -15.56 -14.95
#